data_AF-A0A4R4IDU3-F1
#
_entry.id   AF-A0A4R4IDU3-F1
#
_cell.length_a   1.000
_cell.length_b   1.000
_cell.length_c   1.000
_cell.angle_alpha   90.00
_cell.angle_beta   90.00
_cell.angle_gamma   90.00
#
_symmetry.space_group_name_H-M   'P 1'
#
loop_
_entity.id
_entity.type
_entity.pdbx_description
1 polymer ?
#
loop_
_entity_poly.entity_id
_entity_poly.type
_entity_poly.pdbx_seq_one_letter_code
_entity_poly.pdbx_strand_id
1 'polypeptide(L)'
;MASEFPISPLLPQILQQLAAQPRLVLEAPPGAGKTTQVPLALLDAPWLAGRRIIMLEPRRVAARSAALFMARQLGEPVGETVGYRIRFENKVSARTRIEVVTEGILTRMLQDDPLLEGVGALLFDEFHERHLAADLGLALALDVQGQLREDLRIVVMSATLDGERLADFLDAPRLSSEGRSHPVEVSHFPARRDEALEAQARRAVEQALAEHPGDVLVFLPGQREIARVQAALQAALTAAEAGRNVDVLALHGELPIEQQSRVLQPDPEGRRRVVLATNVAESSVTLPGVRVVIDAGLAREPRYDPNSGFSRLDAVAISQASADQRAGRAGRVAAGWAWRLWPQSQRLEPQRRPEMAQVELAALALELAAWGSDELRFVDPPPAGALAAARELLQRLGALSAGNTLTALGKRMLGLGTHPRMAAMLLSARNPREQALAADLAALLEARDPLRQGGDALAARWRALAAFRAGRAPHDASRSALAAIDAASKQWRRRLRCDATPPGNIEAHELGDLLAHAFPDRIAVQHPSDPLRYQLANGRSARQFDHSDLRGEPWLVISELRHDPRDALILRAAPVDETRLRTDFPERFRQQDVVRWNAAKRALEARRESSFERIVLDNRPAGRVDPAHAARALTDAVRELGLDALPWTENLQQWRARVMGLRAWMPELALPDLADTALLETLEDWLLPAFNGKTRLDALTEEELGEAVKSGIDWNTRQQVDRHAPVRISVPSGMERRIDYALDDDGINPRPPVLAVKLQELFGLADTPRIADGRVPLLLHLLSPGGKPLQVTGDLKNFWQNTYAEVKKEMKGRYPRHPWPDDPWSATATHRAKPRGT
;
A
#
# COMPACT_ATOMS: atom_id res chain seq x y z
N MET A 1 47.41 9.34 -21.95
CA MET A 1 46.97 7.92 -21.95
C MET A 1 45.55 7.91 -21.41
N ALA A 2 44.56 7.49 -22.19
CA ALA A 2 43.19 7.39 -21.70
C ALA A 2 43.17 6.33 -20.59
N SER A 3 42.68 6.68 -19.41
CA SER A 3 42.54 5.72 -18.31
C SER A 3 41.52 4.66 -18.74
N GLU A 4 41.97 3.43 -18.96
CA GLU A 4 41.09 2.31 -19.31
C GLU A 4 40.05 2.12 -18.19
N PHE A 5 38.76 2.16 -18.51
CA PHE A 5 37.67 1.98 -17.54
C PHE A 5 37.54 0.50 -17.17
N PRO A 6 37.12 0.16 -15.93
CA PRO A 6 36.93 -1.23 -15.51
C PRO A 6 36.00 -2.04 -16.43
N ILE A 7 35.00 -1.40 -17.02
CA ILE A 7 34.08 -2.06 -17.95
C ILE A 7 34.66 -2.33 -19.35
N SER A 8 35.78 -1.70 -19.73
CA SER A 8 36.32 -1.75 -21.10
C SER A 8 36.52 -3.18 -21.63
N PRO A 9 37.08 -4.13 -20.84
CA PRO A 9 37.22 -5.52 -21.29
C PRO A 9 35.90 -6.25 -21.54
N LEU A 10 34.80 -5.78 -20.94
CA LEU A 10 33.47 -6.38 -21.04
C LEU A 10 32.68 -5.84 -22.25
N LEU A 11 33.05 -4.67 -22.81
CA LEU A 11 32.33 -4.05 -23.93
C LEU A 11 32.17 -4.97 -25.16
N PRO A 12 33.19 -5.75 -25.61
CA PRO A 12 33.01 -6.69 -26.71
C PRO A 12 31.97 -7.77 -26.42
N GLN A 13 31.92 -8.28 -25.19
CA GLN A 13 30.93 -9.27 -24.77
C GLN A 13 29.52 -8.67 -24.71
N ILE A 14 29.38 -7.43 -24.23
CA ILE A 14 28.11 -6.69 -24.24
C ILE A 14 27.57 -6.57 -25.68
N LEU A 15 28.43 -6.17 -26.63
CA LEU A 15 28.06 -6.06 -28.04
C LEU A 15 27.64 -7.40 -28.65
N GLN A 16 28.39 -8.47 -28.33
CA GLN A 16 28.08 -9.82 -28.81
C GLN A 16 26.74 -10.33 -28.25
N GLN A 17 26.48 -10.16 -26.95
CA GLN A 17 25.24 -10.61 -26.32
C GLN A 17 24.03 -9.85 -26.87
N LEU A 18 24.13 -8.53 -27.04
CA LEU A 18 23.03 -7.72 -27.59
C LEU A 18 22.80 -7.93 -29.10
N ALA A 19 23.80 -8.44 -29.82
CA ALA A 19 23.62 -8.89 -31.19
C ALA A 19 22.85 -10.23 -31.23
N ALA A 20 23.05 -11.11 -30.24
CA ALA A 20 22.41 -12.42 -30.16
C ALA A 20 21.02 -12.39 -29.51
N GLN A 21 20.81 -11.50 -28.52
CA GLN A 21 19.59 -11.45 -27.71
C GLN A 21 19.14 -10.00 -27.49
N PRO A 22 17.82 -9.73 -27.41
CA PRO A 22 17.28 -8.38 -27.33
C PRO A 22 17.37 -7.77 -25.92
N ARG A 23 17.81 -8.52 -24.91
CA ARG A 23 17.84 -8.09 -23.51
C ARG A 23 19.20 -8.39 -22.87
N LEU A 24 19.62 -7.55 -21.94
CA LEU A 24 20.86 -7.73 -21.17
C LEU A 24 20.72 -7.13 -19.77
N VAL A 25 21.17 -7.86 -18.75
CA VAL A 25 21.42 -7.32 -17.41
C VAL A 25 22.91 -7.09 -17.24
N LEU A 26 23.27 -5.84 -16.93
CA LEU A 26 24.64 -5.44 -16.65
C LEU A 26 24.77 -5.02 -15.20
N GLU A 27 25.55 -5.78 -14.45
CA GLU A 27 25.96 -5.41 -13.10
C GLU A 27 27.33 -4.73 -13.14
N ALA A 28 27.41 -3.50 -12.66
CA ALA A 28 28.67 -2.83 -12.47
C ALA A 28 28.54 -1.77 -11.35
N PRO A 29 29.49 -1.69 -10.42
CA PRO A 29 29.47 -0.67 -9.39
C PRO A 29 29.62 0.72 -10.01
N PRO A 30 29.15 1.80 -9.35
CA PRO A 30 29.29 3.14 -9.88
C PRO A 30 30.78 3.50 -10.04
N GLY A 31 31.13 4.16 -11.13
CA GLY A 31 32.53 4.46 -11.48
C GLY A 31 33.22 3.40 -12.34
N ALA A 32 32.61 2.22 -12.55
CA ALA A 32 33.13 1.22 -13.49
C ALA A 32 33.02 1.65 -14.97
N GLY A 33 32.17 2.66 -15.26
CA GLY A 33 31.98 3.21 -16.61
C GLY A 33 30.71 2.73 -17.32
N LYS A 34 29.78 2.01 -16.66
CA LYS A 34 28.54 1.50 -17.30
C LYS A 34 27.73 2.60 -17.99
N THR A 35 27.46 3.70 -17.28
CA THR A 35 26.71 4.86 -17.75
C THR A 35 27.36 5.57 -18.93
N THR A 36 28.70 5.62 -18.95
CA THR A 36 29.44 6.54 -19.83
C THR A 36 30.17 5.84 -20.98
N GLN A 37 30.36 4.52 -20.90
CA GLN A 37 31.06 3.73 -21.92
C GLN A 37 30.10 2.85 -22.71
N VAL A 38 29.08 2.26 -22.07
CA VAL A 38 28.16 1.34 -22.74
C VAL A 38 27.36 2.03 -23.84
N PRO A 39 26.71 3.20 -23.63
CA PRO A 39 25.98 3.87 -24.70
C PRO A 39 26.88 4.22 -25.89
N LEU A 40 28.12 4.67 -25.63
CA LEU A 40 29.08 5.02 -26.67
C LEU A 40 29.51 3.79 -27.49
N ALA A 41 29.80 2.67 -26.84
CA ALA A 41 30.18 1.43 -27.52
C ALA A 41 29.05 0.89 -28.42
N LEU A 42 27.79 1.12 -28.05
CA LEU A 42 26.63 0.66 -28.81
C LEU A 42 26.35 1.48 -30.08
N LEU A 43 26.93 2.68 -30.24
CA LEU A 43 26.66 3.57 -31.38
C LEU A 43 26.94 2.92 -32.74
N ASP A 44 27.99 2.11 -32.80
CA ASP A 44 28.46 1.43 -34.01
C ASP A 44 27.94 0.00 -34.14
N ALA A 45 27.05 -0.43 -33.23
CA ALA A 45 26.48 -1.77 -33.28
C ALA A 45 25.65 -1.95 -34.57
N PRO A 46 25.88 -3.00 -35.39
CA PRO A 46 25.19 -3.17 -36.67
C PRO A 46 23.66 -3.19 -36.56
N TRP A 47 23.12 -3.79 -35.50
CA TRP A 47 21.67 -3.87 -35.25
C TRP A 47 21.05 -2.52 -34.89
N LEU A 48 21.84 -1.55 -34.42
CA LEU A 48 21.34 -0.21 -34.12
C LEU A 48 21.01 0.54 -35.42
N ALA A 49 21.78 0.29 -36.49
CA ALA A 49 21.54 0.79 -37.85
C ALA A 49 21.28 2.32 -37.89
N GLY A 50 22.06 3.09 -37.14
CA GLY A 50 21.88 4.55 -37.12
C GLY A 50 20.73 5.06 -36.25
N ARG A 51 20.00 4.20 -35.54
CA ARG A 51 18.88 4.57 -34.64
C ARG A 51 19.36 5.12 -33.31
N ARG A 52 18.47 5.79 -32.57
CA ARG A 52 18.77 6.41 -31.28
C ARG A 52 18.82 5.39 -30.15
N ILE A 53 19.61 5.70 -29.14
CA ILE A 53 19.68 5.05 -27.84
C ILE A 53 19.08 6.03 -26.82
N ILE A 54 18.08 5.58 -26.07
CA ILE A 54 17.55 6.35 -24.95
C ILE A 54 18.10 5.74 -23.68
N MET A 55 18.77 6.54 -22.86
CA MET A 55 19.28 6.11 -21.56
C MET A 55 18.51 6.81 -20.45
N LEU A 56 17.81 6.02 -19.66
CA LEU A 56 17.12 6.48 -18.47
C LEU A 56 18.11 6.68 -17.32
N GLU A 57 18.05 7.86 -16.71
CA GLU A 57 18.80 8.24 -15.52
C GLU A 57 17.84 8.84 -14.48
N PRO A 58 17.73 8.28 -13.27
CA PRO A 58 16.71 8.68 -12.29
C PRO A 58 16.90 10.14 -11.82
N ARG A 59 18.14 10.61 -11.78
CA ARG A 59 18.49 11.91 -11.20
C ARG A 59 18.85 12.92 -12.28
N ARG A 60 18.19 14.09 -12.26
CA ARG A 60 18.46 15.20 -13.21
C ARG A 60 19.95 15.59 -13.30
N VAL A 61 20.63 15.66 -12.15
CA VAL A 61 22.06 16.03 -12.11
C VAL A 61 22.94 14.93 -12.69
N ALA A 62 22.60 13.66 -12.46
CA ALA A 62 23.30 12.52 -13.05
C ALA A 62 23.10 12.48 -14.57
N ALA A 63 21.86 12.60 -15.05
CA ALA A 63 21.53 12.64 -16.47
C ALA A 63 22.34 13.73 -17.22
N ARG A 64 22.35 14.96 -16.69
CA ARG A 64 23.13 16.07 -17.25
C ARG A 64 24.63 15.80 -17.22
N SER A 65 25.14 15.28 -16.11
CA SER A 65 26.57 15.01 -15.94
C SER A 65 27.05 13.88 -16.85
N ALA A 66 26.26 12.81 -17.00
CA ALA A 66 26.53 11.69 -17.89
C ALA A 66 26.59 12.14 -19.36
N ALA A 67 25.60 12.90 -19.82
CA ALA A 67 25.57 13.45 -21.18
C ALA A 67 26.78 14.37 -21.46
N LEU A 68 27.10 15.27 -20.53
CA LEU A 68 28.28 16.15 -20.66
C LEU A 68 29.59 15.36 -20.67
N PHE A 69 29.71 14.31 -19.85
CA PHE A 69 30.89 13.48 -19.80
C PHE A 69 31.09 12.69 -21.10
N MET A 70 30.03 12.07 -21.62
CA MET A 70 30.06 11.36 -22.89
C MET A 70 30.39 12.27 -24.07
N ALA A 71 29.75 13.45 -24.17
CA ALA A 71 30.05 14.43 -25.22
C ALA A 71 31.52 14.88 -25.21
N ARG A 72 32.09 15.11 -24.01
CA ARG A 72 33.52 15.46 -23.86
C ARG A 72 34.45 14.36 -24.33
N GLN A 73 34.11 13.09 -24.14
CA GLN A 73 34.93 11.96 -24.62
C GLN A 73 34.97 11.90 -26.15
N LEU A 74 33.90 12.35 -26.81
CA LEU A 74 33.82 12.48 -28.27
C LEU A 74 34.44 13.78 -28.81
N GLY A 75 34.85 14.71 -27.94
CA GLY A 75 35.38 16.01 -28.34
C GLY A 75 34.33 17.00 -28.86
N GLU A 76 33.05 16.78 -28.58
CA GLU A 76 31.93 17.58 -29.05
C GLU A 76 31.19 18.30 -27.89
N PRO A 77 30.43 19.38 -28.17
CA PRO A 77 29.49 19.94 -27.20
C PRO A 77 28.25 19.04 -27.05
N VAL A 78 27.62 19.09 -25.87
CA VAL A 78 26.34 18.40 -25.63
C VAL A 78 25.23 18.95 -26.53
N GLY A 79 24.41 18.06 -27.07
CA GLY A 79 23.36 18.35 -28.05
C GLY A 79 23.73 17.98 -29.48
N GLU A 80 24.98 17.56 -29.74
CA GLU A 80 25.39 16.91 -30.99
C GLU A 80 25.07 15.41 -30.93
N THR A 81 26.05 14.50 -30.97
CA THR A 81 25.82 13.05 -30.92
C THR A 81 25.19 12.62 -29.59
N VAL A 82 25.60 13.25 -28.49
CA VAL A 82 25.05 13.01 -27.15
C VAL A 82 24.27 14.22 -26.65
N GLY A 83 23.03 13.99 -26.22
CA GLY A 83 22.14 15.01 -25.67
C GLY A 83 21.42 14.56 -24.40
N TYR A 84 20.66 15.45 -23.79
CA TYR A 84 19.79 15.11 -22.66
C TYR A 84 18.44 15.83 -22.70
N ARG A 85 17.43 15.22 -22.10
CA ARG A 85 16.12 15.82 -21.84
C ARG A 85 15.71 15.59 -20.40
N ILE A 86 15.64 16.67 -19.63
CA ILE A 86 15.21 16.66 -18.23
C ILE A 86 14.09 17.68 -18.04
N ARG A 87 13.40 17.63 -16.90
CA ARG A 87 12.35 18.62 -16.60
C ARG A 87 12.92 20.05 -16.71
N PHE A 88 12.33 20.83 -17.62
CA PHE A 88 12.65 22.23 -17.95
C PHE A 88 13.93 22.51 -18.76
N GLU A 89 14.68 21.50 -19.16
CA GLU A 89 15.85 21.66 -20.04
C GLU A 89 15.88 20.58 -21.12
N ASN A 90 16.11 21.00 -22.37
CA ASN A 90 16.27 20.11 -23.50
C ASN A 90 17.51 20.51 -24.31
N LYS A 91 18.45 19.58 -24.47
CA LYS A 91 19.71 19.75 -25.22
C LYS A 91 19.89 18.58 -26.18
N VAL A 92 19.04 18.52 -27.19
CA VAL A 92 19.05 17.52 -28.26
C VAL A 92 18.91 18.21 -29.61
N SER A 93 19.41 17.57 -30.66
CA SER A 93 19.29 18.02 -32.05
C SER A 93 18.98 16.86 -32.98
N ALA A 94 18.82 17.11 -34.28
CA ALA A 94 18.67 16.07 -35.29
C ALA A 94 19.91 15.14 -35.40
N ARG A 95 21.07 15.59 -34.89
CA ARG A 95 22.30 14.78 -34.84
C ARG A 95 22.36 13.84 -33.63
N THR A 96 21.48 14.02 -32.65
CA THR A 96 21.54 13.27 -31.39
C THR A 96 21.19 11.82 -31.59
N ARG A 97 22.11 10.96 -31.13
CA ARG A 97 22.04 9.51 -31.20
C ARG A 97 21.93 8.86 -29.83
N ILE A 98 22.51 9.47 -28.79
CA ILE A 98 22.28 9.09 -27.39
C ILE A 98 21.53 10.21 -26.70
N GLU A 99 20.32 9.92 -26.22
CA GLU A 99 19.52 10.86 -25.46
C GLU A 99 19.39 10.36 -24.01
N VAL A 100 19.99 11.10 -23.08
CA VAL A 100 19.87 10.81 -21.64
C VAL A 100 18.62 11.49 -21.08
N VAL A 101 17.69 10.71 -20.56
CA VAL A 101 16.37 11.19 -20.12
C VAL A 101 16.10 10.84 -18.66
N THR A 102 15.26 11.63 -18.00
CA THR A 102 14.73 11.27 -16.68
C THR A 102 13.43 10.45 -16.79
N GLU A 103 13.04 9.79 -15.70
CA GLU A 103 11.97 8.78 -15.66
C GLU A 103 10.64 9.26 -16.26
N GLY A 104 10.13 10.41 -15.81
CA GLY A 104 8.88 10.95 -16.35
C GLY A 104 8.92 11.35 -17.82
N ILE A 105 10.13 11.56 -18.40
CA ILE A 105 10.28 11.83 -19.83
C ILE A 105 10.18 10.53 -20.63
N LEU A 106 10.83 9.45 -20.17
CA LEU A 106 10.75 8.14 -20.83
C LEU A 106 9.32 7.61 -20.83
N THR A 107 8.64 7.65 -19.67
CA THR A 107 7.23 7.22 -19.57
C THR A 107 6.38 7.98 -20.59
N ARG A 108 6.57 9.31 -20.70
CA ARG A 108 5.80 10.10 -21.65
C ARG A 108 6.11 9.75 -23.11
N MET A 109 7.37 9.48 -23.45
CA MET A 109 7.76 9.04 -24.80
C MET A 109 7.08 7.74 -25.18
N LEU A 110 7.08 6.74 -24.29
CA LEU A 110 6.42 5.45 -24.51
C LEU A 110 4.90 5.60 -24.65
N GLN A 111 4.26 6.45 -23.84
CA GLN A 111 2.82 6.70 -23.90
C GLN A 111 2.39 7.44 -25.18
N ASP A 112 3.20 8.40 -25.64
CA ASP A 112 2.90 9.19 -26.85
C ASP A 112 3.19 8.41 -28.13
N ASP A 113 4.26 7.62 -28.15
CA ASP A 113 4.67 6.77 -29.26
C ASP A 113 5.13 5.41 -28.73
N PRO A 114 4.21 4.43 -28.59
CA PRO A 114 4.54 3.07 -28.19
C PRO A 114 5.53 2.39 -29.11
N LEU A 115 5.56 2.76 -30.40
CA LEU A 115 6.51 2.17 -31.34
C LEU A 115 7.92 2.71 -31.16
N LEU A 116 8.10 3.87 -30.51
CA LEU A 116 9.37 4.58 -30.37
C LEU A 116 10.14 4.62 -31.69
N GLU A 117 9.54 5.22 -32.72
CA GLU A 117 10.12 5.23 -34.06
C GLU A 117 11.53 5.85 -34.08
N GLY A 118 12.44 5.16 -34.76
CA GLY A 118 13.85 5.55 -34.82
C GLY A 118 14.64 5.36 -33.51
N VAL A 119 14.09 4.68 -32.50
CA VAL A 119 14.83 4.19 -31.33
C VAL A 119 15.16 2.70 -31.52
N GLY A 120 16.42 2.34 -31.29
CA GLY A 120 16.89 0.95 -31.37
C GLY A 120 17.24 0.34 -30.01
N ALA A 121 17.50 1.15 -28.98
CA ALA A 121 17.78 0.64 -27.65
C ALA A 121 17.28 1.55 -26.52
N LEU A 122 16.86 0.92 -25.42
CA LEU A 122 16.53 1.53 -24.13
C LEU A 122 17.51 1.00 -23.07
N LEU A 123 18.20 1.92 -22.39
CA LEU A 123 19.12 1.61 -21.29
C LEU A 123 18.51 2.15 -20.00
N PHE A 124 18.29 1.28 -19.01
CA PHE A 124 17.81 1.65 -17.68
C PHE A 124 19.00 1.72 -16.73
N ASP A 125 19.52 2.91 -16.44
CA ASP A 125 20.62 3.05 -15.49
C ASP A 125 20.12 3.14 -14.05
N GLU A 126 21.00 2.76 -13.12
CA GLU A 126 20.79 2.81 -11.68
C GLU A 126 19.48 2.13 -11.24
N PHE A 127 19.09 1.04 -11.92
CA PHE A 127 17.80 0.37 -11.72
C PHE A 127 17.59 -0.18 -10.29
N HIS A 128 18.69 -0.39 -9.55
CA HIS A 128 18.69 -0.73 -8.13
C HIS A 128 18.03 0.31 -7.21
N GLU A 129 17.81 1.56 -7.66
CA GLU A 129 17.05 2.54 -6.88
C GLU A 129 15.56 2.17 -6.78
N ARG A 130 15.06 1.32 -7.69
CA ARG A 130 13.67 0.77 -7.73
C ARG A 130 12.59 1.86 -7.61
N HIS A 131 12.79 2.93 -8.36
CA HIS A 131 11.81 4.00 -8.53
C HIS A 131 10.59 3.54 -9.31
N LEU A 132 9.42 4.05 -8.95
CA LEU A 132 8.15 3.63 -9.56
C LEU A 132 8.14 3.91 -11.07
N ALA A 133 8.64 5.06 -11.50
CA ALA A 133 8.63 5.45 -12.90
C ALA A 133 9.63 4.65 -13.76
N ALA A 134 10.77 4.23 -13.17
CA ALA A 134 11.69 3.31 -13.83
C ALA A 134 11.08 1.90 -13.99
N ASP A 135 10.44 1.38 -12.94
CA ASP A 135 9.73 0.09 -12.99
C ASP A 135 8.59 0.12 -14.03
N LEU A 136 7.81 1.20 -14.09
CA LEU A 136 6.79 1.41 -15.12
C LEU A 136 7.39 1.51 -16.53
N GLY A 137 8.46 2.30 -16.70
CA GLY A 137 9.13 2.43 -17.99
C GLY A 137 9.64 1.09 -18.52
N LEU A 138 10.18 0.24 -17.64
CA LEU A 138 10.63 -1.10 -18.01
C LEU A 138 9.45 -2.01 -18.38
N ALA A 139 8.37 -1.98 -17.60
CA ALA A 139 7.17 -2.78 -17.87
C ALA A 139 6.53 -2.42 -19.22
N LEU A 140 6.41 -1.13 -19.52
CA LEU A 140 5.95 -0.62 -20.82
C LEU A 140 6.88 -1.03 -21.97
N ALA A 141 8.20 -0.91 -21.77
CA ALA A 141 9.19 -1.30 -22.78
C ALA A 141 9.14 -2.80 -23.09
N LEU A 142 8.93 -3.65 -22.08
CA LEU A 142 8.80 -5.10 -22.24
C LEU A 142 7.52 -5.47 -23.00
N ASP A 143 6.42 -4.78 -22.71
CA ASP A 143 5.14 -4.99 -23.40
C ASP A 143 5.24 -4.61 -24.88
N VAL A 144 5.81 -3.43 -25.17
CA VAL A 144 6.11 -2.99 -26.55
C VAL A 144 7.01 -3.98 -27.27
N GLN A 145 8.08 -4.45 -26.61
CA GLN A 145 9.01 -5.39 -27.23
C GLN A 145 8.36 -6.76 -27.50
N GLY A 146 7.47 -7.23 -26.62
CA GLY A 146 6.78 -8.51 -26.76
C GLY A 146 5.67 -8.52 -27.80
N GLN A 147 5.11 -7.36 -28.15
CA GLN A 147 3.97 -7.26 -29.08
C GLN A 147 4.32 -6.64 -30.44
N LEU A 148 5.20 -5.63 -30.48
CA LEU A 148 5.36 -4.74 -31.64
C LEU A 148 6.82 -4.53 -32.08
N ARG A 149 7.79 -4.58 -31.15
CA ARG A 149 9.19 -4.21 -31.40
C ARG A 149 10.16 -5.26 -30.87
N GLU A 150 10.08 -6.49 -31.38
CA GLU A 150 11.04 -7.58 -31.06
C GLU A 150 12.51 -7.18 -31.38
N ASP A 151 12.68 -6.20 -32.27
CA ASP A 151 13.96 -5.62 -32.67
C ASP A 151 14.53 -4.58 -31.67
N LEU A 152 13.73 -4.09 -30.70
CA LEU A 152 14.18 -3.13 -29.68
C LEU A 152 15.12 -3.82 -28.69
N ARG A 153 16.23 -3.18 -28.32
CA ARG A 153 17.19 -3.72 -27.32
C ARG A 153 16.93 -3.06 -25.97
N ILE A 154 16.88 -3.87 -24.91
CA ILE A 154 16.67 -3.39 -23.53
C ILE A 154 17.87 -3.81 -22.68
N VAL A 155 18.53 -2.83 -22.09
CA VAL A 155 19.66 -3.06 -21.18
C VAL A 155 19.30 -2.52 -19.81
N VAL A 156 19.35 -3.35 -18.79
CA VAL A 156 19.14 -2.93 -17.40
C VAL A 156 20.49 -2.92 -16.69
N MET A 157 20.90 -1.74 -16.22
CA MET A 157 22.18 -1.52 -15.55
C MET A 157 21.97 -1.33 -14.05
N SER A 158 22.65 -2.14 -13.24
CA SER A 158 22.51 -2.14 -11.78
C SER A 158 23.87 -2.09 -11.10
N ALA A 159 23.91 -1.53 -9.88
CA ALA A 159 25.10 -1.50 -9.03
C ALA A 159 25.12 -2.59 -7.95
N THR A 160 24.00 -3.29 -7.74
CA THR A 160 23.83 -4.27 -6.66
C THR A 160 23.78 -5.71 -7.19
N LEU A 161 24.07 -6.66 -6.30
CA LEU A 161 24.14 -8.11 -6.56
C LEU A 161 22.79 -8.80 -6.84
N ASP A 162 21.69 -8.06 -7.00
CA ASP A 162 20.35 -8.61 -7.27
C ASP A 162 20.10 -8.85 -8.77
N GLY A 163 21.14 -8.82 -9.61
CA GLY A 163 20.96 -9.00 -11.05
C GLY A 163 20.68 -10.43 -11.47
N GLU A 164 20.80 -11.44 -10.59
CA GLU A 164 20.24 -12.77 -10.87
C GLU A 164 18.71 -12.71 -10.93
N ARG A 165 18.06 -12.13 -9.92
CA ARG A 165 16.61 -11.93 -9.92
C ARG A 165 16.15 -11.10 -11.13
N LEU A 166 16.90 -10.05 -11.49
CA LEU A 166 16.57 -9.25 -12.68
C LEU A 166 16.81 -9.99 -13.99
N ALA A 167 17.85 -10.81 -14.08
CA ALA A 167 18.15 -11.61 -15.27
C ALA A 167 17.09 -12.69 -15.50
N ASP A 168 16.69 -13.39 -14.44
CA ASP A 168 15.56 -14.34 -14.46
C ASP A 168 14.25 -13.62 -14.83
N PHE A 169 14.01 -12.45 -14.24
CA PHE A 169 12.82 -11.65 -14.56
C PHE A 169 12.82 -11.15 -16.01
N LEU A 170 13.97 -10.88 -16.63
CA LEU A 170 14.04 -10.39 -18.01
C LEU A 170 14.18 -11.50 -19.05
N ASP A 171 14.42 -12.73 -18.63
CA ASP A 171 14.87 -13.83 -19.50
C ASP A 171 16.13 -13.40 -20.29
N ALA A 172 17.13 -12.85 -19.59
CA ALA A 172 18.27 -12.17 -20.19
C ALA A 172 19.61 -12.65 -19.61
N PRO A 173 20.70 -12.62 -20.39
CA PRO A 173 22.04 -12.87 -19.88
C PRO A 173 22.43 -11.80 -18.85
N ARG A 174 23.18 -12.22 -17.83
CA ARG A 174 23.80 -11.35 -16.83
C ARG A 174 25.29 -11.24 -17.11
N LEU A 175 25.79 -10.03 -17.25
CA LEU A 175 27.21 -9.72 -17.29
C LEU A 175 27.59 -8.87 -16.08
N SER A 176 28.73 -9.16 -15.46
CA SER A 176 29.21 -8.42 -14.29
C SER A 176 30.61 -7.86 -14.56
N SER A 177 30.79 -6.57 -14.27
CA SER A 177 32.09 -5.91 -14.28
C SER A 177 32.53 -5.69 -12.84
N GLU A 178 33.69 -6.25 -12.48
CA GLU A 178 34.35 -5.87 -11.24
C GLU A 178 34.76 -4.39 -11.32
N GLY A 179 34.46 -3.62 -10.28
CA GLY A 179 34.87 -2.23 -10.19
C GLY A 179 36.33 -2.08 -9.77
N ARG A 180 36.91 -0.90 -9.98
CA ARG A 180 38.11 -0.48 -9.25
C ARG A 180 37.66 0.12 -7.91
N SER A 181 37.49 -0.72 -6.89
CA SER A 181 37.26 -0.26 -5.52
C SER A 181 38.49 -0.55 -4.66
N HIS A 182 39.04 0.49 -4.04
CA HIS A 182 40.04 0.34 -3.01
C HIS A 182 39.39 -0.12 -1.70
N PRO A 183 40.12 -0.80 -0.80
CA PRO A 183 39.58 -1.25 0.47
C PRO A 183 39.08 -0.07 1.32
N VAL A 184 37.92 -0.26 1.96
CA VAL A 184 37.32 0.68 2.90
C VAL A 184 37.26 0.03 4.28
N GLU A 185 37.90 0.65 5.27
CA GLU A 185 37.81 0.23 6.66
C GLU A 185 36.48 0.72 7.26
N VAL A 186 35.60 -0.20 7.64
CA VAL A 186 34.29 0.11 8.22
C VAL A 186 34.36 -0.04 9.73
N SER A 187 34.02 1.03 10.45
CA SER A 187 33.92 1.03 11.92
C SER A 187 32.64 1.72 12.39
N HIS A 188 32.29 1.51 13.66
CA HIS A 188 31.11 2.09 14.29
C HIS A 188 31.53 3.15 15.31
N PHE A 189 31.12 4.39 15.10
CA PHE A 189 31.52 5.53 15.91
C PHE A 189 30.52 5.73 17.07
N PRO A 190 30.92 5.48 18.33
CA PRO A 190 29.98 5.36 19.44
C PRO A 190 29.31 6.70 19.78
N ALA A 191 28.00 6.66 20.03
CA ALA A 191 27.26 7.79 20.59
C ALA A 191 27.53 7.93 22.09
N ARG A 192 27.60 9.17 22.60
CA ARG A 192 27.57 9.44 24.04
C ARG A 192 26.13 9.32 24.55
N ARG A 193 25.97 9.11 25.86
CA ARG A 193 24.65 9.05 26.49
C ARG A 193 23.88 10.35 26.21
N ASP A 194 22.65 10.21 25.70
CA ASP A 194 21.74 11.30 25.35
C ASP A 194 22.30 12.30 24.30
N GLU A 195 23.29 11.88 23.51
CA GLU A 195 23.86 12.70 22.42
C GLU A 195 22.93 12.72 21.21
N ALA A 196 22.57 13.92 20.75
CA ALA A 196 21.81 14.08 19.51
C ALA A 196 22.66 13.70 18.29
N LEU A 197 22.03 13.18 17.24
CA LEU A 197 22.70 12.78 15.99
C LEU A 197 23.57 13.90 15.41
N GLU A 198 23.09 15.14 15.41
CA GLU A 198 23.84 16.27 14.87
C GLU A 198 25.13 16.55 15.67
N ALA A 199 25.11 16.32 16.98
CA ALA A 199 26.30 16.48 17.84
C ALA A 199 27.31 15.33 17.64
N GLN A 200 26.82 14.09 17.55
CA GLN A 200 27.64 12.92 17.24
C GLN A 200 28.30 13.05 15.86
N ALA A 201 27.53 13.47 14.84
CA ALA A 201 28.03 13.69 13.48
C ALA A 201 29.11 14.78 13.44
N ARG A 202 28.90 15.90 14.14
CA ARG A 202 29.94 16.94 14.29
C ARG A 202 31.23 16.38 14.88
N ARG A 203 31.13 15.66 16.00
CA ARG A 203 32.29 15.06 16.69
C ARG A 203 33.03 14.08 15.79
N ALA A 204 32.30 13.26 15.03
CA ALA A 204 32.87 12.38 14.03
C ALA A 204 33.60 13.15 12.93
N VAL A 205 33.03 14.25 12.41
CA VAL A 205 33.70 15.08 11.39
C VAL A 205 34.99 15.70 11.92
N GLU A 206 34.97 16.29 13.12
CA GLU A 206 36.16 16.90 13.74
C GLU A 206 37.28 15.87 13.91
N GLN A 207 36.95 14.66 14.37
CA GLN A 207 37.92 13.58 14.54
C GLN A 207 38.43 13.04 13.19
N ALA A 208 37.55 12.84 12.20
CA ALA A 208 37.93 12.41 10.86
C ALA A 208 38.86 13.42 10.16
N LEU A 209 38.64 14.72 10.37
CA LEU A 209 39.51 15.76 9.86
C LEU A 209 40.91 15.71 10.51
N ALA A 210 41.00 15.31 11.78
CA ALA A 210 42.28 15.20 12.48
C ALA A 210 43.05 13.91 12.14
N GLU A 211 42.36 12.78 11.98
CA GLU A 211 42.98 11.45 11.90
C GLU A 211 43.24 10.96 10.46
N HIS A 212 42.39 11.36 9.51
CA HIS A 212 42.40 10.80 8.18
C HIS A 212 42.68 11.88 7.12
N PRO A 213 43.36 11.55 6.01
CA PRO A 213 43.52 12.43 4.85
C PRO A 213 42.29 12.42 3.92
N GLY A 214 42.17 13.42 3.05
CA GLY A 214 41.14 13.51 2.00
C GLY A 214 39.79 14.04 2.50
N ASP A 215 38.88 14.28 1.56
CA ASP A 215 37.58 14.91 1.85
C ASP A 215 36.66 13.98 2.65
N VAL A 216 35.76 14.60 3.42
CA VAL A 216 34.79 13.91 4.29
C VAL A 216 33.39 14.05 3.67
N LEU A 217 32.72 12.93 3.46
CA LEU A 217 31.32 12.88 3.04
C LEU A 217 30.45 12.42 4.21
N VAL A 218 29.45 13.22 4.59
CA VAL A 218 28.56 12.93 5.72
C VAL A 218 27.15 12.71 5.19
N PHE A 219 26.60 11.51 5.39
CA PHE A 219 25.20 11.20 5.05
C PHE A 219 24.28 11.56 6.22
N LEU A 220 23.31 12.43 5.95
CA LEU A 220 22.31 12.91 6.90
C LEU A 220 20.89 12.72 6.31
N PRO A 221 19.86 12.50 7.15
CA PRO A 221 18.53 12.14 6.66
C PRO A 221 17.83 13.27 5.91
N GLY A 222 18.20 14.53 6.14
CA GLY A 222 17.53 15.66 5.50
C GLY A 222 18.23 17.00 5.70
N GLN A 223 17.65 18.02 5.07
CA GLN A 223 18.21 19.38 5.03
C GLN A 223 18.29 20.04 6.40
N ARG A 224 17.33 19.76 7.29
CA ARG A 224 17.31 20.36 8.63
C ARG A 224 18.52 19.89 9.41
N GLU A 225 18.82 18.60 9.33
CA GLU A 225 19.99 18.00 9.96
C GLU A 225 21.29 18.51 9.31
N ILE A 226 21.34 18.60 7.96
CA ILE A 226 22.46 19.22 7.22
C ILE A 226 22.73 20.64 7.70
N ALA A 227 21.72 21.51 7.74
CA ALA A 227 21.89 22.91 8.12
C ALA A 227 22.38 23.07 9.57
N ARG A 228 21.88 22.24 10.49
CA ARG A 228 22.32 22.24 11.90
C ARG A 228 23.77 21.82 12.06
N VAL A 229 24.15 20.71 11.42
CA VAL A 229 25.54 20.22 11.43
C VAL A 229 26.47 21.22 10.74
N GLN A 230 26.04 21.80 9.61
CA GLN A 230 26.81 22.82 8.89
C GLN A 230 27.08 24.04 9.75
N ALA A 231 26.05 24.62 10.38
CA ALA A 231 26.21 25.79 11.24
C ALA A 231 27.13 25.49 12.43
N ALA A 232 26.99 24.31 13.05
CA ALA A 232 27.82 23.90 14.17
C ALA A 232 29.29 23.70 13.76
N LEU A 233 29.55 23.10 12.59
CA LEU A 233 30.90 22.92 12.05
C LEU A 233 31.54 24.25 11.64
N GLN A 234 30.80 25.14 10.97
CA GLN A 234 31.31 26.45 10.57
C GLN A 234 31.73 27.28 11.79
N ALA A 235 30.93 27.28 12.86
CA ALA A 235 31.27 27.94 14.12
C ALA A 235 32.56 27.35 14.75
N ALA A 236 32.69 26.03 14.76
CA ALA A 236 33.85 25.34 15.33
C ALA A 236 35.15 25.54 14.51
N LEU A 237 35.07 25.40 13.19
CA LEU A 237 36.21 25.48 12.28
C LEU A 237 36.73 26.92 12.11
N THR A 238 35.84 27.92 12.19
CA THR A 238 36.27 29.34 12.14
C THR A 238 37.09 29.73 13.37
N ALA A 239 36.83 29.11 14.53
CA ALA A 239 37.54 29.37 15.78
C ALA A 239 38.93 28.70 15.84
N ALA A 240 39.21 27.69 15.01
CA ALA A 240 40.46 26.95 15.01
C ALA A 240 41.38 27.38 13.84
N GLU A 241 42.68 27.59 14.08
CA GLU A 241 43.64 27.94 13.02
C GLU A 241 43.72 26.86 11.92
N ALA A 242 43.60 25.59 12.30
CA ALA A 242 43.55 24.45 11.38
C ALA A 242 42.27 24.39 10.51
N GLY A 243 41.20 25.09 10.90
CA GLY A 243 39.91 25.09 10.19
C GLY A 243 39.82 26.10 9.04
N ARG A 244 40.79 27.02 8.90
CA ARG A 244 40.83 28.04 7.83
C ARG A 244 41.02 27.46 6.42
N ASN A 245 41.38 26.18 6.30
CA ASN A 245 41.62 25.48 5.04
C ASN A 245 40.57 24.38 4.74
N VAL A 246 39.41 24.43 5.41
CA VAL A 246 38.30 23.48 5.24
C VAL A 246 37.05 24.19 4.72
N ASP A 247 36.46 23.68 3.64
CA ASP A 247 35.19 24.16 3.10
C ASP A 247 34.04 23.20 3.47
N VAL A 248 32.94 23.73 4.01
CA VAL A 248 31.77 22.95 4.43
C VAL A 248 30.62 23.19 3.47
N LEU A 249 30.34 22.18 2.64
CA LEU A 249 29.39 22.23 1.54
C LEU A 249 28.16 21.38 1.85
N ALA A 250 26.98 21.86 1.45
CA ALA A 250 25.75 21.08 1.50
C ALA A 250 25.47 20.46 0.13
N LEU A 251 24.88 19.25 0.11
CA LEU A 251 24.44 18.57 -1.11
C LEU A 251 23.09 17.87 -0.89
N HIS A 252 22.01 18.47 -1.38
CA HIS A 252 20.66 17.90 -1.31
C HIS A 252 19.83 18.27 -2.55
N GLY A 253 18.75 17.52 -2.81
CA GLY A 253 17.98 17.62 -4.05
C GLY A 253 17.33 18.98 -4.35
N GLU A 254 17.08 19.80 -3.32
CA GLU A 254 16.53 21.17 -3.48
C GLU A 254 17.57 22.24 -3.85
N LEU A 255 18.87 21.93 -3.84
CA LEU A 255 19.87 22.90 -4.30
C LEU A 255 19.72 23.17 -5.81
N PRO A 256 19.97 24.40 -6.29
CA PRO A 256 20.10 24.68 -7.72
C PRO A 256 21.09 23.71 -8.40
N ILE A 257 20.79 23.32 -9.64
CA ILE A 257 21.58 22.30 -10.36
C ILE A 257 23.05 22.75 -10.54
N GLU A 258 23.29 24.05 -10.67
CA GLU A 258 24.62 24.66 -10.76
C GLU A 258 25.40 24.48 -9.45
N GLN A 259 24.74 24.67 -8.30
CA GLN A 259 25.36 24.46 -6.99
C GLN A 259 25.65 22.99 -6.74
N GLN A 260 24.70 22.09 -7.06
CA GLN A 260 24.96 20.65 -6.98
C GLN A 260 26.15 20.26 -7.84
N SER A 261 26.21 20.76 -9.08
CA SER A 261 27.32 20.51 -10.02
C SER A 261 28.66 21.02 -9.49
N ARG A 262 28.68 22.16 -8.78
CA ARG A 262 29.90 22.74 -8.20
C ARG A 262 30.49 21.84 -7.11
N VAL A 263 29.66 21.21 -6.27
CA VAL A 263 30.14 20.28 -5.24
C VAL A 263 30.86 19.07 -5.85
N LEU A 264 30.52 18.71 -7.09
CA LEU A 264 31.11 17.57 -7.81
C LEU A 264 32.50 17.86 -8.39
N GLN A 265 32.90 19.12 -8.44
CA GLN A 265 34.21 19.53 -8.94
C GLN A 265 35.20 19.64 -7.78
N PRO A 266 36.49 19.33 -7.98
CA PRO A 266 37.53 19.61 -7.00
C PRO A 266 37.51 21.09 -6.58
N ASP A 267 37.90 21.38 -5.35
CA ASP A 267 38.05 22.78 -4.91
C ASP A 267 39.17 23.45 -5.73
N PRO A 268 38.92 24.63 -6.36
CA PRO A 268 39.91 25.31 -7.19
C PRO A 268 41.17 25.74 -6.41
N GLU A 269 41.03 25.96 -5.11
CA GLU A 269 42.12 26.40 -4.22
C GLU A 269 42.77 25.21 -3.49
N GLY A 270 42.33 23.97 -3.78
CA GLY A 270 42.85 22.75 -3.16
C GLY A 270 42.47 22.59 -1.69
N ARG A 271 41.47 23.34 -1.19
CA ARG A 271 41.00 23.24 0.19
C ARG A 271 40.35 21.88 0.45
N ARG A 272 40.48 21.38 1.67
CA ARG A 272 39.83 20.14 2.09
C ARG A 272 38.34 20.37 2.26
N ARG A 273 37.50 19.41 1.87
CA ARG A 273 36.04 19.59 1.89
C ARG A 273 35.34 18.65 2.86
N VAL A 274 34.31 19.18 3.51
CA VAL A 274 33.29 18.41 4.23
C VAL A 274 31.98 18.58 3.47
N VAL A 275 31.52 17.51 2.82
CA VAL A 275 30.27 17.49 2.06
C VAL A 275 29.18 16.85 2.92
N LEU A 276 28.21 17.64 3.35
CA LEU A 276 27.04 17.21 4.10
C LEU A 276 25.91 16.91 3.12
N ALA A 277 25.55 15.63 2.96
CA ALA A 277 24.68 15.17 1.89
C ALA A 277 23.50 14.33 2.38
N THR A 278 22.42 14.34 1.60
CA THR A 278 21.39 13.28 1.69
C THR A 278 21.77 12.11 0.77
N ASN A 279 20.85 11.17 0.56
CA ASN A 279 21.01 10.04 -0.38
C ASN A 279 21.30 10.47 -1.83
N VAL A 280 21.21 11.75 -2.16
CA VAL A 280 21.66 12.27 -3.47
C VAL A 280 23.12 11.95 -3.77
N ALA A 281 23.94 11.75 -2.73
CA ALA A 281 25.34 11.36 -2.86
C ALA A 281 25.58 9.85 -2.71
N GLU A 282 24.54 9.03 -2.63
CA GLU A 282 24.65 7.57 -2.47
C GLU A 282 25.09 6.91 -3.78
N SER A 283 24.38 7.23 -4.86
CA SER A 283 24.49 6.67 -6.20
C SER A 283 24.90 7.76 -7.22
N SER A 284 25.19 7.37 -8.48
CA SER A 284 25.21 8.20 -9.72
C SER A 284 26.07 9.48 -9.83
N VAL A 285 26.71 9.91 -8.75
CA VAL A 285 27.55 11.12 -8.65
C VAL A 285 28.94 10.70 -8.20
N THR A 286 30.01 11.40 -8.60
CA THR A 286 31.35 11.17 -8.05
C THR A 286 31.85 12.44 -7.37
N LEU A 287 32.27 12.32 -6.11
CA LEU A 287 32.92 13.39 -5.37
C LEU A 287 34.43 13.11 -5.37
N PRO A 288 35.21 13.76 -6.25
CA PRO A 288 36.64 13.50 -6.33
C PRO A 288 37.31 13.86 -5.02
N GLY A 289 38.21 13.03 -4.49
CA GLY A 289 38.96 13.33 -3.26
C GLY A 289 38.33 12.87 -1.95
N VAL A 290 37.09 12.37 -1.96
CA VAL A 290 36.49 11.74 -0.76
C VAL A 290 37.26 10.49 -0.37
N ARG A 291 37.66 10.43 0.89
CA ARG A 291 38.34 9.27 1.51
C ARG A 291 37.73 8.85 2.84
N VAL A 292 36.89 9.70 3.44
CA VAL A 292 36.16 9.38 4.67
C VAL A 292 34.67 9.54 4.43
N VAL A 293 33.90 8.54 4.82
CA VAL A 293 32.43 8.57 4.86
C VAL A 293 31.99 8.50 6.31
N ILE A 294 31.06 9.37 6.70
CA ILE A 294 30.37 9.31 7.98
C ILE A 294 28.89 9.12 7.67
N ASP A 295 28.28 8.04 8.16
CA ASP A 295 26.90 7.68 7.81
C ASP A 295 26.01 7.68 9.05
N ALA A 296 24.94 8.48 9.01
CA ALA A 296 23.90 8.49 10.03
C ALA A 296 23.03 7.22 10.04
N GLY A 297 23.06 6.42 8.96
CA GLY A 297 22.26 5.20 8.83
C GLY A 297 20.76 5.45 8.61
N LEU A 298 20.40 6.70 8.30
CA LEU A 298 19.03 7.14 8.12
C LEU A 298 18.81 7.76 6.73
N ALA A 299 17.59 7.63 6.24
CA ALA A 299 17.09 8.28 5.04
C ALA A 299 15.65 8.75 5.27
N ARG A 300 15.21 9.76 4.51
CA ARG A 300 13.78 10.11 4.44
C ARG A 300 13.15 9.39 3.25
N GLU A 301 12.16 8.55 3.51
CA GLU A 301 11.43 7.79 2.49
C GLU A 301 9.94 8.11 2.53
N PRO A 302 9.25 8.18 1.37
CA PRO A 302 7.80 8.29 1.34
C PRO A 302 7.14 7.01 1.85
N ARG A 303 6.09 7.19 2.66
CA ARG A 303 5.25 6.13 3.22
C ARG A 303 3.79 6.46 2.96
N TYR A 304 3.11 5.59 2.24
CA TYR A 304 1.69 5.65 2.00
C TYR A 304 0.96 4.67 2.91
N ASP A 305 -0.07 5.17 3.60
CA ASP A 305 -1.03 4.35 4.31
C ASP A 305 -2.34 4.28 3.48
N PRO A 306 -2.66 3.12 2.87
CA PRO A 306 -3.83 2.97 2.01
C PRO A 306 -5.14 3.09 2.77
N ASN A 307 -5.16 2.77 4.07
CA ASN A 307 -6.38 2.92 4.85
C ASN A 307 -6.72 4.40 4.95
N SER A 308 -5.73 5.23 5.28
CA SER A 308 -5.91 6.65 5.49
C SER A 308 -5.82 7.50 4.24
N GLY A 309 -5.26 6.96 3.16
CA GLY A 309 -5.05 7.67 1.91
C GLY A 309 -3.97 8.75 2.03
N PHE A 310 -3.05 8.64 3.00
CA PHE A 310 -2.05 9.66 3.29
C PHE A 310 -0.63 9.21 2.95
N SER A 311 0.13 10.10 2.33
CA SER A 311 1.58 9.96 2.11
C SER A 311 2.33 10.84 3.10
N ARG A 312 3.37 10.32 3.74
CA ARG A 312 4.26 11.06 4.65
C ARG A 312 5.72 10.76 4.36
N LEU A 313 6.63 11.63 4.79
CA LEU A 313 8.08 11.39 4.72
C LEU A 313 8.61 10.97 6.10
N ASP A 314 8.89 9.69 6.26
CA ASP A 314 9.42 9.14 7.50
C ASP A 314 10.94 9.05 7.46
N ALA A 315 11.60 9.35 8.58
CA ALA A 315 13.00 9.01 8.76
C ALA A 315 13.09 7.52 9.10
N VAL A 316 13.70 6.73 8.23
CA VAL A 316 13.84 5.27 8.37
C VAL A 316 15.30 4.86 8.33
N ALA A 317 15.60 3.71 8.94
CA ALA A 317 16.90 3.08 8.79
C ALA A 317 17.11 2.65 7.33
N ILE A 318 18.32 2.84 6.81
CA ILE A 318 18.69 2.41 5.46
C ILE A 318 18.85 0.89 5.40
N SER A 319 18.84 0.33 4.19
CA SER A 319 19.19 -1.07 3.97
C SER A 319 20.69 -1.30 4.10
N GLN A 320 21.09 -2.56 4.29
CA GLN A 320 22.48 -3.01 4.26
C GLN A 320 23.13 -2.64 2.92
N ALA A 321 22.45 -2.90 1.79
CA ALA A 321 22.93 -2.52 0.47
C ALA A 321 23.22 -1.01 0.34
N SER A 322 22.33 -0.14 0.84
CA SER A 322 22.57 1.30 0.86
C SER A 322 23.75 1.68 1.75
N ALA A 323 23.89 1.07 2.93
CA ALA A 323 25.00 1.32 3.84
C ALA A 323 26.36 0.94 3.21
N ASP A 324 26.40 -0.14 2.44
CA ASP A 324 27.61 -0.61 1.76
C ASP A 324 27.95 0.27 0.55
N GLN A 325 26.94 0.72 -0.20
CA GLN A 325 27.14 1.71 -1.28
C GLN A 325 27.68 3.04 -0.74
N ARG A 326 27.12 3.53 0.38
CA ARG A 326 27.60 4.75 1.06
C ARG A 326 29.04 4.61 1.52
N ALA A 327 29.38 3.50 2.19
CA ALA A 327 30.75 3.22 2.60
C ALA A 327 31.72 3.17 1.41
N GLY A 328 31.31 2.51 0.32
CA GLY A 328 32.09 2.41 -0.93
C GLY A 328 32.45 3.76 -1.57
N ARG A 329 31.78 4.86 -1.20
CA ARG A 329 32.13 6.21 -1.67
C ARG A 329 33.53 6.64 -1.19
N ALA A 330 34.01 6.12 -0.06
CA ALA A 330 35.36 6.37 0.45
C ALA A 330 36.46 5.66 -0.35
N GLY A 331 36.13 4.57 -1.06
CA GLY A 331 37.08 3.67 -1.73
C GLY A 331 37.29 3.93 -3.22
N ARG A 332 36.79 5.05 -3.78
CA ARG A 332 36.79 5.28 -5.23
C ARG A 332 38.12 5.68 -5.84
N VAL A 333 38.95 6.40 -5.09
CA VAL A 333 40.21 6.97 -5.58
C VAL A 333 41.42 6.34 -4.90
N ALA A 334 41.28 5.99 -3.61
CA ALA A 334 42.30 5.38 -2.78
C ALA A 334 41.63 4.63 -1.63
N ALA A 335 42.42 3.92 -0.82
CA ALA A 335 41.91 3.32 0.42
C ALA A 335 41.29 4.39 1.34
N GLY A 336 40.16 4.05 1.97
CA GLY A 336 39.34 4.99 2.71
C GLY A 336 38.73 4.39 3.97
N TRP A 337 37.93 5.21 4.66
CA TRP A 337 37.30 4.89 5.95
C TRP A 337 35.80 5.19 5.91
N ALA A 338 35.01 4.35 6.55
CA ALA A 338 33.58 4.55 6.72
C ALA A 338 33.20 4.40 8.20
N TRP A 339 32.70 5.48 8.80
CA TRP A 339 32.24 5.53 10.17
C TRP A 339 30.71 5.52 10.22
N ARG A 340 30.15 4.45 10.77
CA ARG A 340 28.71 4.27 10.97
C ARG A 340 28.31 4.83 12.32
N LEU A 341 27.34 5.74 12.37
CA LEU A 341 26.90 6.42 13.60
C LEU A 341 25.87 5.61 14.42
N TRP A 342 25.70 4.34 14.11
CA TRP A 342 24.81 3.41 14.81
C TRP A 342 25.61 2.23 15.39
N PRO A 343 25.10 1.49 16.40
CA PRO A 343 25.82 0.36 16.96
C PRO A 343 25.86 -0.85 16.00
N GLN A 344 26.94 -1.64 16.05
CA GLN A 344 27.10 -2.83 15.21
C GLN A 344 26.00 -3.89 15.42
N SER A 345 25.32 -3.87 16.57
CA SER A 345 24.21 -4.78 16.88
C SER A 345 22.89 -4.44 16.14
N GLN A 346 22.77 -3.25 15.56
CA GLN A 346 21.58 -2.85 14.81
C GLN A 346 21.51 -3.62 13.49
N ARG A 347 20.47 -4.45 13.35
CA ARG A 347 20.20 -5.19 12.11
C ARG A 347 19.50 -4.27 11.10
N LEU A 348 20.00 -4.27 9.87
CA LEU A 348 19.39 -3.57 8.74
C LEU A 348 18.73 -4.59 7.80
N GLU A 349 17.68 -4.16 7.11
CA GLU A 349 17.10 -4.96 6.03
C GLU A 349 18.13 -5.16 4.91
N PRO A 350 18.24 -6.34 4.28
CA PRO A 350 19.28 -6.59 3.27
C PRO A 350 19.20 -5.64 2.07
N GLN A 351 17.98 -5.38 1.58
CA GLN A 351 17.73 -4.59 0.37
C GLN A 351 16.68 -3.49 0.61
N ARG A 352 16.67 -2.48 -0.27
CA ARG A 352 15.65 -1.44 -0.28
C ARG A 352 14.33 -2.03 -0.77
N ARG A 353 13.21 -1.60 -0.16
CA ARG A 353 11.87 -1.93 -0.67
C ARG A 353 11.55 -1.08 -1.91
N PRO A 354 10.94 -1.64 -2.98
CA PRO A 354 10.62 -0.87 -4.18
C PRO A 354 9.64 0.27 -3.84
N GLU A 355 9.76 1.39 -4.54
CA GLU A 355 8.90 2.55 -4.31
C GLU A 355 7.42 2.20 -4.55
N MET A 356 7.14 1.33 -5.52
CA MET A 356 5.81 0.81 -5.83
C MET A 356 5.06 0.21 -4.62
N ALA A 357 5.77 -0.34 -3.64
CA ALA A 357 5.18 -0.91 -2.44
C ALA A 357 4.94 0.11 -1.32
N GLN A 358 5.37 1.36 -1.50
CA GLN A 358 5.48 2.36 -0.42
C GLN A 358 4.78 3.68 -0.70
N VAL A 359 4.34 3.93 -1.95
CA VAL A 359 3.74 5.21 -2.36
C VAL A 359 2.28 5.05 -2.79
N GLU A 360 1.61 6.19 -2.93
CA GLU A 360 0.27 6.27 -3.51
C GLU A 360 0.34 5.99 -5.02
N LEU A 361 -0.63 5.25 -5.57
CA LEU A 361 -0.55 4.69 -6.93
C LEU A 361 -1.49 5.35 -7.94
N ALA A 362 -2.15 6.48 -7.66
CA ALA A 362 -3.07 7.13 -8.60
C ALA A 362 -2.37 7.60 -9.87
N ALA A 363 -1.13 8.08 -9.78
CA ALA A 363 -0.35 8.38 -10.97
C ALA A 363 -0.11 7.13 -11.82
N LEU A 364 0.31 6.02 -11.21
CA LEU A 364 0.49 4.73 -11.89
C LEU A 364 -0.82 4.23 -12.52
N ALA A 365 -1.92 4.23 -11.76
CA ALA A 365 -3.22 3.78 -12.23
C ALA A 365 -3.73 4.60 -13.42
N LEU A 366 -3.43 5.91 -13.46
CA LEU A 366 -3.79 6.77 -14.57
C LEU A 366 -2.95 6.44 -15.83
N GLU A 367 -1.66 6.19 -15.66
CA GLU A 367 -0.76 5.76 -16.75
C GLU A 367 -1.16 4.39 -17.30
N LEU A 368 -1.51 3.42 -16.45
CA LEU A 368 -1.99 2.08 -16.86
C LEU A 368 -3.32 2.17 -17.62
N ALA A 369 -4.27 2.97 -17.14
CA ALA A 369 -5.54 3.19 -17.83
C ALA A 369 -5.36 3.89 -19.19
N ALA A 370 -4.32 4.71 -19.34
CA ALA A 370 -3.96 5.32 -20.61
C ALA A 370 -3.32 4.34 -21.59
N TRP A 371 -2.50 3.42 -21.06
CA TRP A 371 -1.93 2.33 -21.84
C TRP A 371 -2.99 1.34 -22.32
N GLY A 372 -4.04 1.12 -21.52
CA GLY A 372 -5.16 0.25 -21.85
C GLY A 372 -5.01 -1.20 -21.38
N SER A 373 -3.95 -1.51 -20.61
CA SER A 373 -3.75 -2.81 -19.98
C SER A 373 -3.11 -2.65 -18.61
N ASP A 374 -3.59 -3.44 -17.65
CA ASP A 374 -2.99 -3.59 -16.33
C ASP A 374 -2.10 -4.85 -16.23
N GLU A 375 -2.10 -5.70 -17.26
CA GLU A 375 -1.37 -6.98 -17.30
C GLU A 375 0.09 -6.79 -17.74
N LEU A 376 0.72 -5.72 -17.28
CA LEU A 376 2.13 -5.46 -17.58
C LEU A 376 3.04 -6.31 -16.70
N ARG A 377 4.17 -6.73 -17.27
CA ARG A 377 5.20 -7.50 -16.57
C ARG A 377 6.04 -6.54 -15.69
N PHE A 378 5.72 -6.47 -14.40
CA PHE A 378 6.49 -5.72 -13.40
C PHE A 378 7.45 -6.63 -12.61
N VAL A 379 8.61 -6.10 -12.22
CA VAL A 379 9.59 -6.80 -11.36
C VAL A 379 8.99 -7.16 -10.00
N ASP A 380 8.22 -6.23 -9.44
CA ASP A 380 7.34 -6.43 -8.29
C ASP A 380 5.97 -5.85 -8.69
N PRO A 381 4.88 -6.63 -8.70
CA PRO A 381 3.58 -6.13 -9.12
C PRO A 381 3.02 -5.08 -8.14
N PRO A 382 2.21 -4.12 -8.61
CA PRO A 382 1.58 -3.13 -7.75
C PRO A 382 0.67 -3.81 -6.71
N PRO A 383 0.74 -3.44 -5.42
CA PRO A 383 -0.13 -4.02 -4.39
C PRO A 383 -1.62 -3.81 -4.74
N ALA A 384 -2.38 -4.90 -4.84
CA ALA A 384 -3.77 -4.88 -5.31
C ALA A 384 -4.67 -3.90 -4.54
N GLY A 385 -4.54 -3.85 -3.20
CA GLY A 385 -5.31 -2.93 -2.36
C GLY A 385 -4.97 -1.46 -2.60
N ALA A 386 -3.68 -1.12 -2.77
CA ALA A 386 -3.26 0.25 -3.07
C ALA A 386 -3.69 0.68 -4.48
N LEU A 387 -3.62 -0.23 -5.46
CA LEU A 387 -4.06 0.03 -6.83
C LEU A 387 -5.59 0.21 -6.92
N ALA A 388 -6.36 -0.57 -6.15
CA ALA A 388 -7.81 -0.40 -6.05
C ALA A 388 -8.19 0.96 -5.44
N ALA A 389 -7.53 1.37 -4.35
CA ALA A 389 -7.74 2.70 -3.74
C ALA A 389 -7.37 3.84 -4.69
N ALA A 390 -6.28 3.69 -5.44
CA ALA A 390 -5.87 4.64 -6.48
C ALA A 390 -6.94 4.79 -7.59
N ARG A 391 -7.52 3.68 -8.06
CA ARG A 391 -8.62 3.71 -9.03
C ARG A 391 -9.87 4.36 -8.48
N GLU A 392 -10.26 4.05 -7.24
CA GLU A 392 -11.39 4.70 -6.58
C GLU A 392 -11.19 6.22 -6.49
N LEU A 393 -9.98 6.67 -6.13
CA LEU A 393 -9.63 8.09 -6.15
C LEU A 393 -9.77 8.68 -7.55
N LEU A 394 -9.21 8.03 -8.58
CA LEU A 394 -9.31 8.53 -9.95
C LEU A 394 -10.75 8.58 -10.48
N GLN A 395 -11.60 7.64 -10.09
CA GLN A 395 -13.04 7.70 -10.38
C GLN A 395 -13.70 8.89 -9.66
N ARG A 396 -13.37 9.12 -8.38
CA ARG A 396 -13.86 10.29 -7.61
C ARG A 396 -13.40 11.62 -8.20
N LEU A 397 -12.23 11.65 -8.85
CA LEU A 397 -11.69 12.81 -9.58
C LEU A 397 -12.27 12.94 -11.00
N GLY A 398 -13.07 11.97 -11.46
CA GLY A 398 -13.62 11.92 -12.82
C GLY A 398 -12.59 11.57 -13.90
N ALA A 399 -11.40 11.12 -13.52
CA ALA A 399 -10.33 10.71 -14.43
C ALA A 399 -10.60 9.34 -15.06
N LEU A 400 -11.26 8.45 -14.32
CA LEU A 400 -11.70 7.13 -14.77
C LEU A 400 -13.23 7.01 -14.69
N SER A 401 -13.79 6.20 -15.58
CA SER A 401 -15.20 5.75 -15.50
C SER A 401 -15.37 4.65 -14.45
N ALA A 402 -16.63 4.26 -14.16
CA ALA A 402 -16.93 3.14 -13.28
C ALA A 402 -16.32 1.79 -13.75
N GLY A 403 -16.07 1.64 -15.06
CA GLY A 403 -15.38 0.48 -15.64
C GLY A 403 -13.85 0.63 -15.69
N ASN A 404 -13.26 1.57 -14.95
CA ASN A 404 -11.82 1.89 -14.94
C ASN A 404 -11.23 2.35 -16.29
N THR A 405 -12.06 2.75 -17.26
CA THR A 405 -11.58 3.29 -18.53
C THR A 405 -11.27 4.79 -18.41
N LEU A 406 -10.24 5.25 -19.14
CA LEU A 406 -9.79 6.64 -19.12
C LEU A 406 -10.82 7.60 -19.74
N THR A 407 -11.21 8.64 -19.00
CA THR A 407 -12.16 9.67 -19.48
C THR A 407 -11.46 10.78 -20.28
N ALA A 408 -12.23 11.64 -20.93
CA ALA A 408 -11.69 12.85 -21.59
C ALA A 408 -11.00 13.80 -20.57
N LEU A 409 -11.54 13.90 -19.35
CA LEU A 409 -10.89 14.62 -18.26
C LEU A 409 -9.59 13.93 -17.84
N GLY A 410 -9.60 12.60 -17.69
CA GLY A 410 -8.41 11.80 -17.40
C GLY A 410 -7.28 11.99 -18.42
N LYS A 411 -7.60 12.03 -19.71
CA LYS A 411 -6.64 12.34 -20.79
C LYS A 411 -6.01 13.73 -20.62
N ARG A 412 -6.83 14.75 -20.30
CA ARG A 412 -6.32 16.11 -20.03
C ARG A 412 -5.46 16.16 -18.77
N MET A 413 -5.85 15.42 -17.73
CA MET A 413 -5.08 15.31 -16.48
C MET A 413 -3.71 14.70 -16.73
N LEU A 414 -3.65 13.60 -17.50
CA LEU A 414 -2.40 12.94 -17.89
C LEU A 414 -1.47 13.89 -18.65
N GLY A 415 -2.00 14.69 -19.58
CA GLY A 415 -1.21 15.70 -20.32
C GLY A 415 -0.57 16.78 -19.43
N LEU A 416 -1.10 17.02 -18.23
CA LEU A 416 -0.50 17.92 -17.25
C LEU A 416 0.69 17.32 -16.51
N GLY A 417 1.00 16.02 -16.66
CA GLY A 417 2.21 15.38 -16.13
C GLY A 417 2.53 15.77 -14.69
N THR A 418 1.51 15.69 -13.82
CA THR A 418 1.57 15.94 -12.38
C THR A 418 0.63 14.99 -11.67
N HIS A 419 0.64 14.99 -10.34
CA HIS A 419 -0.22 14.14 -9.54
C HIS A 419 -1.70 14.33 -9.93
N PRO A 420 -2.51 13.26 -10.07
CA PRO A 420 -3.91 13.38 -10.52
C PRO A 420 -4.74 14.37 -9.72
N ARG A 421 -4.61 14.41 -8.39
CA ARG A 421 -5.27 15.44 -7.55
C ARG A 421 -4.95 16.87 -7.99
N MET A 422 -3.68 17.16 -8.26
CA MET A 422 -3.24 18.47 -8.71
C MET A 422 -3.81 18.79 -10.09
N ALA A 423 -3.76 17.82 -11.00
CA ALA A 423 -4.29 17.97 -12.34
C ALA A 423 -5.81 18.24 -12.34
N ALA A 424 -6.58 17.56 -11.48
CA ALA A 424 -8.02 17.79 -11.33
C ALA A 424 -8.33 19.23 -10.90
N MET A 425 -7.65 19.74 -9.87
CA MET A 425 -7.79 21.13 -9.40
C MET A 425 -7.36 22.15 -10.45
N LEU A 426 -6.25 21.91 -11.16
CA LEU A 426 -5.80 22.84 -12.22
C LEU A 426 -6.77 22.91 -13.39
N LEU A 427 -7.53 21.84 -13.65
CA LEU A 427 -8.50 21.75 -14.74
C LEU A 427 -9.93 22.12 -14.32
N SER A 428 -10.22 22.30 -13.04
CA SER A 428 -11.56 22.67 -12.53
C SER A 428 -11.87 24.16 -12.63
N ALA A 429 -10.85 25.00 -12.79
CA ALA A 429 -10.99 26.45 -12.90
C ALA A 429 -11.92 26.85 -14.07
N ARG A 430 -12.92 27.69 -13.78
CA ARG A 430 -13.97 28.09 -14.73
C ARG A 430 -13.62 29.30 -15.58
N ASN A 431 -12.66 30.08 -15.14
CA ASN A 431 -12.25 31.33 -15.77
C ASN A 431 -10.75 31.60 -15.56
N PRO A 432 -10.16 32.54 -16.30
CA PRO A 432 -8.72 32.83 -16.19
C PRO A 432 -8.26 33.26 -14.78
N ARG A 433 -9.12 33.91 -13.99
CA ARG A 433 -8.80 34.30 -12.61
C ARG A 433 -8.66 33.08 -11.70
N GLU A 434 -9.63 32.16 -11.74
CA GLU A 434 -9.56 30.89 -11.02
C GLU A 434 -8.36 30.05 -11.48
N GLN A 435 -8.05 30.07 -12.78
CA GLN A 435 -6.92 29.33 -13.32
C GLN A 435 -5.57 29.87 -12.82
N ALA A 436 -5.45 31.19 -12.70
CA ALA A 436 -4.28 31.82 -12.09
C ALA A 436 -4.17 31.51 -10.58
N LEU A 437 -5.31 31.46 -9.87
CA LEU A 437 -5.36 31.08 -8.46
C LEU A 437 -5.03 29.59 -8.25
N ALA A 438 -5.50 28.70 -9.11
CA ALA A 438 -5.16 27.28 -9.10
C ALA A 438 -3.65 27.06 -9.31
N ALA A 439 -3.02 27.86 -10.18
CA ALA A 439 -1.56 27.81 -10.36
C ALA A 439 -0.78 28.25 -9.11
N ASP A 440 -1.27 29.26 -8.38
CA ASP A 440 -0.72 29.63 -7.07
C ASP A 440 -0.88 28.52 -6.04
N LEU A 441 -2.08 27.94 -5.96
CA LEU A 441 -2.39 26.85 -5.04
C LEU A 441 -1.53 25.61 -5.35
N ALA A 442 -1.35 25.28 -6.63
CA ALA A 442 -0.47 24.21 -7.06
C ALA A 442 0.97 24.42 -6.59
N ALA A 443 1.50 25.62 -6.82
CA ALA A 443 2.85 25.98 -6.38
C ALA A 443 3.00 25.95 -4.84
N LEU A 444 1.97 26.39 -4.10
CA LEU A 444 1.97 26.36 -2.63
C LEU A 444 1.92 24.93 -2.05
N LEU A 445 1.17 24.02 -2.70
CA LEU A 445 1.05 22.63 -2.28
C LEU A 445 2.32 21.83 -2.60
N GLU A 446 2.97 22.09 -3.73
CA GLU A 446 4.24 21.45 -4.12
C GLU A 446 5.44 21.97 -3.32
N ALA A 447 5.39 23.24 -2.89
CA ALA A 447 6.49 23.88 -2.20
C ALA A 447 6.52 23.56 -0.70
N ARG A 448 7.72 23.75 -0.14
CA ARG A 448 7.91 23.82 1.30
C ARG A 448 7.19 25.04 1.86
N ASP A 449 6.73 24.93 3.10
CA ASP A 449 6.00 26.00 3.77
C ASP A 449 6.81 27.31 3.79
N PRO A 450 6.31 28.41 3.21
CA PRO A 450 7.01 29.68 3.23
C PRO A 450 6.98 30.37 4.60
N LEU A 451 6.08 29.95 5.51
CA LEU A 451 5.91 30.55 6.84
C LEU A 451 6.76 29.83 7.88
N ARG A 452 7.53 30.57 8.69
CA ARG A 452 8.39 30.00 9.74
C ARG A 452 7.61 29.46 10.93
N GLN A 453 6.47 30.09 11.25
CA GLN A 453 5.62 29.69 12.36
C GLN A 453 4.61 28.59 11.96
N GLY A 454 4.49 28.29 10.66
CA GLY A 454 3.52 27.32 10.14
C GLY A 454 2.09 27.84 10.20
N GLY A 455 1.18 27.01 10.73
CA GLY A 455 -0.26 27.26 10.78
C GLY A 455 -1.04 26.35 9.82
N ASP A 456 -2.32 26.15 10.06
CA ASP A 456 -3.15 25.22 9.29
C ASP A 456 -3.89 25.85 8.11
N ALA A 457 -4.14 27.16 8.14
CA ALA A 457 -4.81 27.85 7.06
C ALA A 457 -3.91 28.06 5.81
N LEU A 458 -4.37 27.60 4.64
CA LEU A 458 -3.71 27.89 3.36
C LEU A 458 -3.77 29.37 2.98
N ALA A 459 -4.80 30.09 3.42
CA ALA A 459 -4.99 31.51 3.12
C ALA A 459 -3.82 32.37 3.60
N ALA A 460 -3.21 32.07 4.76
CA ALA A 460 -2.05 32.79 5.27
C ALA A 460 -0.84 32.71 4.31
N ARG A 461 -0.59 31.53 3.73
CA ARG A 461 0.51 31.30 2.79
C ARG A 461 0.27 32.00 1.46
N TRP A 462 -0.97 31.95 0.96
CA TRP A 462 -1.34 32.68 -0.24
C TRP A 462 -1.22 34.20 -0.04
N ARG A 463 -1.67 34.74 1.10
CA ARG A 463 -1.51 36.17 1.43
C ARG A 463 -0.05 36.59 1.49
N ALA A 464 0.84 35.75 2.03
CA ALA A 464 2.27 36.01 2.02
C ALA A 464 2.86 36.06 0.59
N LEU A 465 2.41 35.18 -0.30
CA LEU A 465 2.77 35.18 -1.72
C LEU A 465 2.25 36.43 -2.46
N ALA A 466 1.00 36.82 -2.21
CA ALA A 466 0.41 38.03 -2.78
C ALA A 466 1.14 39.30 -2.30
N ALA A 467 1.45 39.39 -1.00
CA ALA A 467 2.24 40.48 -0.43
C ALA A 467 3.63 40.57 -1.06
N PHE A 468 4.30 39.43 -1.26
CA PHE A 468 5.61 39.34 -1.90
C PHE A 468 5.61 39.93 -3.32
N ARG A 469 4.58 39.63 -4.11
CA ARG A 469 4.39 40.22 -5.44
C ARG A 469 4.14 41.72 -5.41
N ALA A 470 3.50 42.21 -4.34
CA ALA A 470 3.32 43.64 -4.08
C ALA A 470 4.56 44.33 -3.46
N GLY A 471 5.71 43.64 -3.39
CA GLY A 471 6.96 44.19 -2.88
C GLY A 471 7.10 44.18 -1.35
N ARG A 472 6.17 43.54 -0.63
CA ARG A 472 6.21 43.39 0.83
C ARG A 472 6.54 41.94 1.20
N ALA A 473 7.34 41.69 2.22
CA ALA A 473 7.55 40.34 2.73
C ALA A 473 7.16 40.30 4.21
N PRO A 474 6.18 39.47 4.62
CA PRO A 474 5.89 39.25 6.03
C PRO A 474 7.15 38.82 6.79
N HIS A 475 7.33 39.31 8.02
CA HIS A 475 8.55 39.04 8.81
C HIS A 475 8.69 37.55 9.14
N ASP A 476 7.58 36.85 9.30
CA ASP A 476 7.49 35.41 9.53
C ASP A 476 7.72 34.57 8.27
N ALA A 477 7.78 35.16 7.08
CA ALA A 477 7.92 34.43 5.82
C ALA A 477 9.36 34.43 5.25
N SER A 478 9.71 33.35 4.57
CA SER A 478 10.99 33.23 3.84
C SER A 478 10.88 33.83 2.44
N ARG A 479 11.62 34.93 2.19
CA ARG A 479 11.60 35.63 0.90
C ARG A 479 12.09 34.76 -0.26
N SER A 480 13.08 33.89 -0.03
CA SER A 480 13.58 32.96 -1.05
C SER A 480 12.57 31.86 -1.36
N ALA A 481 11.86 31.34 -0.35
CA ALA A 481 10.79 30.36 -0.55
C ALA A 481 9.64 30.96 -1.36
N LEU A 482 9.22 32.19 -1.03
CA LEU A 482 8.17 32.91 -1.77
C LEU A 482 8.57 33.18 -3.22
N ALA A 483 9.84 33.52 -3.48
CA ALA A 483 10.35 33.70 -4.83
C ALA A 483 10.31 32.39 -5.65
N ALA A 484 10.67 31.26 -5.04
CA ALA A 484 10.59 29.95 -5.67
C ALA A 484 9.14 29.56 -5.99
N ILE A 485 8.22 29.79 -5.05
CA ILE A 485 6.78 29.56 -5.23
C ILE A 485 6.23 30.43 -6.37
N ASP A 486 6.58 31.71 -6.43
CA ASP A 486 6.14 32.60 -7.51
C ASP A 486 6.65 32.14 -8.88
N ALA A 487 7.90 31.68 -8.96
CA ALA A 487 8.45 31.10 -10.18
C ALA A 487 7.72 29.82 -10.62
N ALA A 488 7.41 28.93 -9.67
CA ALA A 488 6.62 27.73 -9.93
C ALA A 488 5.19 28.05 -10.38
N SER A 489 4.52 29.02 -9.76
CA SER A 489 3.19 29.50 -10.19
C SER A 489 3.21 30.06 -11.61
N LYS A 490 4.21 30.89 -11.97
CA LYS A 490 4.41 31.39 -13.34
C LYS A 490 4.56 30.26 -14.34
N GLN A 491 5.28 29.21 -13.97
CA GLN A 491 5.47 28.03 -14.80
C GLN A 491 4.17 27.25 -15.00
N TRP A 492 3.39 27.07 -13.94
CA TRP A 492 2.05 26.46 -14.03
C TRP A 492 1.13 27.26 -14.95
N ARG A 493 1.09 28.59 -14.82
CA ARG A 493 0.31 29.45 -15.72
C ARG A 493 0.74 29.31 -17.19
N ARG A 494 2.05 29.27 -17.48
CA ARG A 494 2.56 29.01 -18.84
C ARG A 494 2.09 27.65 -19.37
N ARG A 495 2.15 26.60 -18.55
CA ARG A 495 1.71 25.25 -18.94
C ARG A 495 0.20 25.18 -19.21
N LEU A 496 -0.57 25.94 -18.43
CA LEU A 496 -2.02 26.10 -18.57
C LEU A 496 -2.43 27.09 -19.66
N ARG A 497 -1.47 27.77 -20.31
CA ARG A 497 -1.71 28.85 -21.28
C ARG A 497 -2.59 29.96 -20.71
N CYS A 498 -2.36 30.31 -19.45
CA CYS A 498 -3.08 31.34 -18.72
C CYS A 498 -2.25 32.63 -18.67
N ASP A 499 -2.72 33.66 -19.36
CA ASP A 499 -2.10 34.99 -19.37
C ASP A 499 -2.57 35.88 -18.22
N ALA A 500 -3.63 35.47 -17.50
CA ALA A 500 -4.14 36.22 -16.37
C ALA A 500 -3.12 36.29 -15.23
N THR A 501 -3.08 37.45 -14.57
CA THR A 501 -2.34 37.63 -13.33
C THR A 501 -3.17 37.13 -12.15
N PRO A 502 -2.53 36.51 -11.13
CA PRO A 502 -3.23 36.15 -9.90
C PRO A 502 -3.89 37.38 -9.24
N PRO A 503 -5.06 37.22 -8.61
CA PRO A 503 -5.76 38.32 -7.96
C PRO A 503 -4.94 38.91 -6.81
N GLY A 504 -5.10 40.22 -6.54
CA GLY A 504 -4.41 40.90 -5.45
C GLY A 504 -5.02 40.63 -4.06
N ASN A 505 -6.28 40.20 -4.01
CA ASN A 505 -6.98 39.77 -2.81
C ASN A 505 -8.00 38.68 -3.17
N ILE A 506 -8.27 37.78 -2.23
CA ILE A 506 -9.26 36.72 -2.33
C ILE A 506 -9.96 36.52 -0.99
N GLU A 507 -11.17 35.97 -1.03
CA GLU A 507 -11.76 35.34 0.13
C GLU A 507 -11.10 33.99 0.39
N ALA A 508 -11.01 33.59 1.66
CA ALA A 508 -10.30 32.35 2.02
C ALA A 508 -10.93 31.09 1.39
N HIS A 509 -12.26 31.10 1.19
CA HIS A 509 -12.98 29.96 0.62
C HIS A 509 -12.65 29.71 -0.85
N GLU A 510 -12.22 30.73 -1.60
CA GLU A 510 -11.88 30.59 -3.02
C GLU A 510 -10.70 29.62 -3.24
N LEU A 511 -9.82 29.47 -2.24
CA LEU A 511 -8.78 28.44 -2.26
C LEU A 511 -9.39 27.05 -2.07
N GLY A 512 -10.31 26.89 -1.12
CA GLY A 512 -10.95 25.62 -0.83
C GLY A 512 -11.90 25.16 -1.93
N ASP A 513 -12.59 26.08 -2.60
CA ASP A 513 -13.44 25.81 -3.76
C ASP A 513 -12.66 25.12 -4.88
N LEU A 514 -11.43 25.55 -5.15
CA LEU A 514 -10.53 24.87 -6.10
C LEU A 514 -9.99 23.57 -5.50
N LEU A 515 -9.55 23.61 -4.26
CA LEU A 515 -8.94 22.48 -3.55
C LEU A 515 -9.88 21.28 -3.42
N ALA A 516 -11.20 21.51 -3.34
CA ALA A 516 -12.24 20.49 -3.27
C ALA A 516 -12.16 19.51 -4.45
N HIS A 517 -11.73 19.97 -5.62
CA HIS A 517 -11.53 19.14 -6.82
C HIS A 517 -10.27 18.28 -6.74
N ALA A 518 -9.25 18.68 -5.98
CA ALA A 518 -8.07 17.86 -5.72
C ALA A 518 -8.32 16.84 -4.61
N PHE A 519 -9.12 17.20 -3.61
CA PHE A 519 -9.34 16.40 -2.41
C PHE A 519 -10.82 16.16 -2.08
N PRO A 520 -11.61 15.59 -3.02
CA PRO A 520 -13.04 15.41 -2.81
C PRO A 520 -13.35 14.42 -1.67
N ASP A 521 -12.46 13.46 -1.42
CA ASP A 521 -12.50 12.53 -0.30
C ASP A 521 -12.18 13.18 1.07
N ARG A 522 -11.65 14.42 1.06
CA ARG A 522 -11.23 15.17 2.25
C ARG A 522 -11.95 16.51 2.41
N ILE A 523 -13.09 16.67 1.73
CA ILE A 523 -14.10 17.66 2.09
C ILE A 523 -14.65 17.23 3.46
N ALA A 524 -14.78 18.16 4.39
CA ALA A 524 -15.15 17.88 5.76
C ALA A 524 -16.12 18.93 6.30
N VAL A 525 -17.04 18.49 7.17
CA VAL A 525 -17.95 19.37 7.91
C VAL A 525 -17.59 19.37 9.39
N GLN A 526 -17.75 20.51 10.06
CA GLN A 526 -17.56 20.61 11.50
C GLN A 526 -18.53 19.69 12.25
N HIS A 527 -18.04 19.00 13.28
CA HIS A 527 -18.86 18.14 14.11
C HIS A 527 -19.81 18.99 14.98
N PRO A 528 -21.12 18.69 15.04
CA PRO A 528 -22.10 19.54 15.74
C PRO A 528 -21.80 19.76 17.24
N SER A 529 -21.14 18.80 17.90
CA SER A 529 -20.85 18.85 19.33
C SER A 529 -19.39 19.12 19.70
N ASP A 530 -18.47 19.19 18.72
CA ASP A 530 -17.06 19.50 18.98
C ASP A 530 -16.53 20.42 17.87
N PRO A 531 -16.32 21.72 18.14
CA PRO A 531 -15.94 22.69 17.12
C PRO A 531 -14.50 22.48 16.59
N LEU A 532 -13.69 21.65 17.25
CA LEU A 532 -12.35 21.30 16.77
C LEU A 532 -12.36 20.02 15.92
N ARG A 533 -13.46 19.28 15.89
CA ARG A 533 -13.56 18.01 15.18
C ARG A 533 -14.34 18.18 13.88
N TYR A 534 -13.92 17.46 12.84
CA TYR A 534 -14.51 17.48 11.51
C TYR A 534 -14.74 16.06 11.02
N GLN A 535 -15.88 15.82 10.35
CA GLN A 535 -16.18 14.58 9.67
C GLN A 535 -15.88 14.73 8.17
N LEU A 536 -15.05 13.83 7.62
CA LEU A 536 -14.63 13.84 6.22
C LEU A 536 -15.62 13.05 5.36
N ALA A 537 -15.65 13.39 4.06
CA ALA A 537 -16.46 12.74 3.03
C ALA A 537 -16.17 11.24 2.88
N ASN A 538 -14.95 10.81 3.19
CA ASN A 538 -14.57 9.39 3.24
C ASN A 538 -15.06 8.65 4.52
N GLY A 539 -15.73 9.34 5.43
CA GLY A 539 -16.30 8.80 6.67
C GLY A 539 -15.38 8.85 7.89
N ARG A 540 -14.14 9.33 7.75
CA ARG A 540 -13.18 9.47 8.86
C ARG A 540 -13.41 10.78 9.62
N SER A 541 -12.81 10.87 10.79
CA SER A 541 -12.77 12.10 11.59
C SER A 541 -11.38 12.71 11.61
N ALA A 542 -11.32 14.04 11.64
CA ALA A 542 -10.10 14.81 11.82
C ALA A 542 -10.30 15.90 12.88
N ARG A 543 -9.20 16.38 13.46
CA ARG A 543 -9.20 17.42 14.49
C ARG A 543 -8.27 18.57 14.11
N GLN A 544 -8.68 19.80 14.41
CA GLN A 544 -7.85 21.01 14.30
C GLN A 544 -6.88 21.16 15.48
N PHE A 545 -5.89 22.03 15.32
CA PHE A 545 -5.12 22.56 16.44
C PHE A 545 -5.99 23.44 17.35
N ASP A 546 -5.66 23.52 18.64
CA ASP A 546 -6.40 24.34 19.61
C ASP A 546 -6.40 25.85 19.26
N HIS A 547 -5.36 26.31 18.56
CA HIS A 547 -5.18 27.69 18.09
C HIS A 547 -5.23 27.78 16.56
N SER A 548 -6.20 27.10 15.94
CA SER A 548 -6.43 27.11 14.50
C SER A 548 -6.99 28.45 13.99
N ASP A 549 -6.49 28.91 12.84
CA ASP A 549 -7.03 30.04 12.09
C ASP A 549 -8.33 29.67 11.33
N LEU A 550 -8.68 28.38 11.29
CA LEU A 550 -9.86 27.82 10.63
C LEU A 550 -11.00 27.52 11.62
N ARG A 551 -10.90 28.05 12.85
CA ARG A 551 -11.86 27.76 13.90
C ARG A 551 -13.23 28.38 13.57
N GLY A 552 -14.26 27.54 13.57
CA GLY A 552 -15.64 27.97 13.32
C GLY A 552 -16.06 27.91 11.85
N GLU A 553 -15.16 27.54 10.93
CA GLU A 553 -15.51 27.32 9.53
C GLU A 553 -16.39 26.05 9.42
N PRO A 554 -17.60 26.13 8.83
CA PRO A 554 -18.51 24.99 8.80
C PRO A 554 -18.00 23.87 7.88
N TRP A 555 -17.35 24.25 6.78
CA TRP A 555 -16.84 23.36 5.75
C TRP A 555 -15.37 23.62 5.48
N LEU A 556 -14.59 22.54 5.40
CA LEU A 556 -13.17 22.59 5.06
C LEU A 556 -12.86 21.59 3.96
N VAL A 557 -11.80 21.88 3.19
CA VAL A 557 -11.07 20.85 2.43
C VAL A 557 -9.67 20.76 2.97
N ILE A 558 -9.26 19.53 3.25
CA ILE A 558 -8.00 19.25 3.93
C ILE A 558 -6.98 18.70 2.93
N SER A 559 -5.92 19.46 2.69
CA SER A 559 -4.81 19.07 1.81
C SER A 559 -3.77 18.19 2.51
N GLU A 560 -3.52 18.42 3.81
CA GLU A 560 -2.54 17.68 4.59
C GLU A 560 -3.08 17.30 5.97
N LEU A 561 -2.89 16.03 6.33
CA LEU A 561 -3.31 15.42 7.59
C LEU A 561 -2.14 14.62 8.16
N ARG A 562 -2.04 14.56 9.49
CA ARG A 562 -1.21 13.60 10.20
C ARG A 562 -2.08 12.52 10.79
N HIS A 563 -1.79 11.25 10.47
CA HIS A 563 -2.48 10.13 11.09
C HIS A 563 -2.22 10.12 12.61
N ASP A 564 -3.29 9.88 13.36
CA ASP A 564 -3.31 9.73 14.81
C ASP A 564 -4.31 8.60 15.14
N PRO A 565 -4.07 7.75 16.16
CA PRO A 565 -4.95 6.61 16.47
C PRO A 565 -6.42 6.95 16.74
N ARG A 566 -6.74 8.20 17.12
CA ARG A 566 -8.13 8.65 17.35
C ARG A 566 -8.70 9.43 16.16
N ASP A 567 -8.24 10.67 16.00
CA ASP A 567 -8.70 11.60 14.96
C ASP A 567 -7.46 12.17 14.27
N ALA A 568 -7.40 12.09 12.93
CA ALA A 568 -6.26 12.63 12.20
C ALA A 568 -6.11 14.14 12.44
N LEU A 569 -4.89 14.64 12.63
CA LEU A 569 -4.65 16.06 12.88
C LEU A 569 -4.54 16.84 11.58
N ILE A 570 -5.34 17.90 11.44
CA ILE A 570 -5.35 18.81 10.28
C ILE A 570 -4.06 19.64 10.29
N LEU A 571 -3.22 19.45 9.27
CA LEU A 571 -1.97 20.20 9.11
C LEU A 571 -2.13 21.36 8.14
N ARG A 572 -2.89 21.18 7.04
CA ARG A 572 -3.19 22.23 6.06
C ARG A 572 -4.58 22.08 5.46
N ALA A 573 -5.40 23.11 5.55
CA ALA A 573 -6.75 23.16 5.00
C ALA A 573 -7.15 24.58 4.54
N ALA A 574 -8.28 24.65 3.82
CA ALA A 574 -8.95 25.89 3.46
C ALA A 574 -10.46 25.75 3.69
N PRO A 575 -11.17 26.83 4.06
CA PRO A 575 -12.62 26.82 4.09
C PRO A 575 -13.19 26.65 2.68
N VAL A 576 -14.43 26.19 2.58
CA VAL A 576 -15.13 26.01 1.30
C VAL A 576 -16.53 26.58 1.39
N ASP A 577 -17.00 27.21 0.31
CA ASP A 577 -18.39 27.64 0.24
C ASP A 577 -19.29 26.44 -0.08
N GLU A 578 -20.29 26.18 0.78
CA GLU A 578 -21.27 25.12 0.55
C GLU A 578 -22.06 25.35 -0.75
N THR A 579 -22.34 26.60 -1.12
CA THR A 579 -23.05 26.90 -2.37
C THR A 579 -22.22 26.48 -3.59
N ARG A 580 -20.90 26.64 -3.51
CA ARG A 580 -19.97 26.14 -4.53
C ARG A 580 -19.95 24.62 -4.54
N LEU A 581 -19.87 23.95 -3.38
CA LEU A 581 -19.95 22.48 -3.31
C LEU A 581 -21.23 21.94 -3.96
N ARG A 582 -22.38 22.55 -3.69
CA ARG A 582 -23.67 22.15 -4.29
C ARG A 582 -23.71 22.34 -5.80
N THR A 583 -23.02 23.36 -6.30
CA THR A 583 -22.93 23.65 -7.74
C THR A 583 -21.98 22.69 -8.45
N ASP A 584 -20.83 22.39 -7.81
CA ASP A 584 -19.74 21.63 -8.41
C ASP A 584 -19.96 20.12 -8.28
N PHE A 585 -20.64 19.68 -7.22
CA PHE A 585 -20.88 18.28 -6.88
C PHE A 585 -22.35 18.00 -6.50
N PRO A 586 -23.35 18.40 -7.29
CA PRO A 586 -24.77 18.21 -6.96
C PRO A 586 -25.13 16.75 -6.70
N GLU A 587 -24.51 15.82 -7.41
CA GLU A 587 -24.73 14.37 -7.30
C GLU A 587 -24.25 13.75 -5.96
N ARG A 588 -23.41 14.48 -5.22
CA ARG A 588 -22.88 14.05 -3.91
C ARG A 588 -23.78 14.45 -2.75
N PHE A 589 -24.68 15.40 -2.98
CA PHE A 589 -25.73 15.73 -2.02
C PHE A 589 -26.91 14.79 -2.25
N ARG A 590 -27.24 13.99 -1.24
CA ARG A 590 -28.35 13.02 -1.32
C ARG A 590 -29.33 13.28 -0.20
N GLN A 591 -30.61 13.06 -0.51
CA GLN A 591 -31.66 12.97 0.48
C GLN A 591 -32.29 11.59 0.35
N GLN A 592 -32.23 10.82 1.42
CA GLN A 592 -32.71 9.45 1.43
C GLN A 592 -33.44 9.14 2.73
N ASP A 593 -34.47 8.31 2.63
CA ASP A 593 -35.12 7.73 3.80
C ASP A 593 -34.33 6.50 4.21
N VAL A 594 -33.68 6.58 5.37
CA VAL A 594 -32.84 5.53 5.95
C VAL A 594 -33.60 4.90 7.10
N VAL A 595 -33.71 3.58 7.08
CA VAL A 595 -34.29 2.83 8.19
C VAL A 595 -33.14 2.28 9.02
N ARG A 596 -33.11 2.61 10.31
CA ARG A 596 -32.08 2.10 11.23
C ARG A 596 -32.71 1.36 12.39
N TRP A 597 -32.00 0.34 12.88
CA TRP A 597 -32.34 -0.31 14.13
C TRP A 597 -32.02 0.63 15.31
N ASN A 598 -32.98 0.80 16.21
CA ASN A 598 -32.76 1.48 17.48
C ASN A 598 -32.70 0.42 18.60
N ALA A 599 -31.50 0.12 19.08
CA ALA A 599 -31.28 -0.88 20.12
C ALA A 599 -32.01 -0.56 21.44
N ALA A 600 -32.08 0.72 21.83
CA ALA A 600 -32.76 1.13 23.06
C ALA A 600 -34.28 0.92 23.00
N LYS A 601 -34.90 1.11 21.82
CA LYS A 601 -36.34 0.91 21.60
C LYS A 601 -36.68 -0.48 21.04
N ARG A 602 -35.68 -1.28 20.68
CA ARG A 602 -35.81 -2.56 19.94
C ARG A 602 -36.77 -2.47 18.76
N ALA A 603 -36.67 -1.40 17.98
CA ALA A 603 -37.56 -1.13 16.86
C ALA A 603 -36.82 -0.44 15.70
N LEU A 604 -37.38 -0.58 14.49
CA LEU A 604 -36.94 0.19 13.33
C LEU A 604 -37.41 1.64 13.44
N GLU A 605 -36.52 2.58 13.18
CA GLU A 605 -36.84 4.00 13.04
C GLU A 605 -36.54 4.45 11.61
N ALA A 606 -37.55 5.01 10.94
CA ALA A 606 -37.38 5.67 9.66
C ALA A 606 -36.89 7.10 9.89
N ARG A 607 -35.81 7.47 9.22
CA ARG A 607 -35.20 8.80 9.30
C ARG A 607 -34.94 9.33 7.90
N ARG A 608 -35.28 10.59 7.66
CA ARG A 608 -34.92 11.29 6.44
C ARG A 608 -33.57 11.94 6.70
N GLU A 609 -32.55 11.42 6.04
CA GLU A 609 -31.19 11.92 6.14
C GLU A 609 -30.88 12.73 4.88
N SER A 610 -30.37 13.94 5.08
CA SER A 610 -29.66 14.67 4.04
C SER A 610 -28.17 14.51 4.29
N SER A 611 -27.43 14.14 3.25
CA SER A 611 -26.01 13.84 3.36
C SER A 611 -25.22 14.47 2.22
N PHE A 612 -23.94 14.69 2.49
CA PHE A 612 -22.91 14.88 1.47
C PHE A 612 -21.98 13.68 1.54
N GLU A 613 -22.01 12.81 0.54
CA GLU A 613 -21.31 11.51 0.60
C GLU A 613 -21.66 10.76 1.91
N ARG A 614 -20.66 10.46 2.75
CA ARG A 614 -20.83 9.79 4.05
C ARG A 614 -21.10 10.74 5.22
N ILE A 615 -21.10 12.06 4.98
CA ILE A 615 -21.37 13.08 5.99
C ILE A 615 -22.87 13.25 6.11
N VAL A 616 -23.43 13.04 7.30
CA VAL A 616 -24.85 13.32 7.58
C VAL A 616 -24.98 14.79 7.99
N LEU A 617 -25.69 15.59 7.18
CA LEU A 617 -25.87 17.02 7.40
C LEU A 617 -27.11 17.32 8.24
N ASP A 618 -28.19 16.61 7.98
CA ASP A 618 -29.45 16.73 8.72
C ASP A 618 -30.11 15.36 8.83
N ASN A 619 -30.77 15.12 9.96
CA ASN A 619 -31.42 13.85 10.25
C ASN A 619 -32.72 14.09 11.02
N ARG A 620 -33.85 13.80 10.39
CA ARG A 620 -35.19 13.98 10.97
C ARG A 620 -36.02 12.70 10.91
N PRO A 621 -36.97 12.47 11.83
CA PRO A 621 -37.91 11.35 11.72
C PRO A 621 -38.68 11.41 10.39
N ALA A 622 -38.71 10.30 9.64
CA ALA A 622 -39.43 10.18 8.36
C ALA A 622 -40.85 9.60 8.49
N GLY A 623 -41.31 9.34 9.72
CA GLY A 623 -42.62 8.74 9.97
C GLY A 623 -42.59 7.22 9.76
N ARG A 624 -43.38 6.71 8.79
CA ARG A 624 -43.60 5.26 8.64
C ARG A 624 -42.42 4.60 7.93
N VAL A 625 -41.97 3.47 8.49
CA VAL A 625 -40.94 2.61 7.91
C VAL A 625 -41.45 2.01 6.60
N ASP A 626 -40.72 2.27 5.52
CA ASP A 626 -40.95 1.63 4.22
C ASP A 626 -40.55 0.14 4.32
N PRO A 627 -41.48 -0.81 4.08
CA PRO A 627 -41.20 -2.23 4.09
C PRO A 627 -40.07 -2.66 3.15
N ALA A 628 -39.82 -1.93 2.05
CA ALA A 628 -38.73 -2.23 1.12
C ALA A 628 -37.33 -2.00 1.74
N HIS A 629 -37.22 -0.99 2.62
CA HIS A 629 -35.98 -0.66 3.33
C HIS A 629 -35.88 -1.33 4.71
N ALA A 630 -37.02 -1.79 5.25
CA ALA A 630 -37.10 -2.47 6.54
C ALA A 630 -36.34 -3.79 6.57
N ALA A 631 -36.42 -4.59 5.50
CA ALA A 631 -35.77 -5.90 5.44
C ALA A 631 -34.26 -5.78 5.68
N ARG A 632 -33.61 -4.84 4.97
CA ARG A 632 -32.18 -4.59 5.11
C ARG A 632 -31.79 -4.10 6.51
N ALA A 633 -32.59 -3.19 7.06
CA ALA A 633 -32.36 -2.69 8.41
C ALA A 633 -32.53 -3.77 9.50
N LEU A 634 -33.44 -4.75 9.30
CA LEU A 634 -33.57 -5.91 10.18
C LEU A 634 -32.40 -6.87 10.04
N THR A 635 -31.91 -7.09 8.82
CA THR A 635 -30.69 -7.87 8.57
C THR A 635 -29.48 -7.25 9.26
N ASP A 636 -29.30 -5.93 9.15
CA ASP A 636 -28.24 -5.18 9.85
C ASP A 636 -28.43 -5.23 11.38
N ALA A 637 -29.67 -5.23 11.87
CA ALA A 637 -29.94 -5.41 13.30
C ALA A 637 -29.46 -6.77 13.82
N VAL A 638 -29.65 -7.85 13.05
CA VAL A 638 -29.17 -9.19 13.39
C VAL A 638 -27.65 -9.25 13.39
N ARG A 639 -26.98 -8.54 12.47
CA ARG A 639 -25.53 -8.40 12.47
C ARG A 639 -25.00 -7.76 13.77
N GLU A 640 -25.71 -6.79 14.33
CA GLU A 640 -25.34 -6.14 15.60
C GLU A 640 -25.71 -6.98 16.84
N LEU A 641 -26.90 -7.60 16.83
CA LEU A 641 -27.44 -8.34 17.98
C LEU A 641 -26.94 -9.79 18.07
N GLY A 642 -26.40 -10.33 16.98
CA GLY A 642 -26.03 -11.75 16.86
C GLY A 642 -27.18 -12.65 16.44
N LEU A 643 -26.85 -13.88 16.05
CA LEU A 643 -27.81 -14.87 15.54
C LEU A 643 -28.81 -15.34 16.59
N ASP A 644 -28.48 -15.23 17.89
CA ASP A 644 -29.37 -15.56 19.01
C ASP A 644 -30.62 -14.66 19.07
N ALA A 645 -30.62 -13.54 18.36
CA ALA A 645 -31.80 -12.69 18.22
C ALA A 645 -32.91 -13.33 17.36
N LEU A 646 -32.58 -14.36 16.58
CA LEU A 646 -33.50 -15.06 15.68
C LEU A 646 -34.24 -16.21 16.40
N PRO A 647 -35.43 -16.62 15.92
CA PRO A 647 -36.24 -17.67 16.54
C PRO A 647 -35.71 -19.10 16.26
N TRP A 648 -34.51 -19.41 16.74
CA TRP A 648 -33.90 -20.74 16.59
C TRP A 648 -34.67 -21.79 17.38
N THR A 649 -35.09 -22.86 16.69
CA THR A 649 -35.68 -24.04 17.33
C THR A 649 -34.62 -25.12 17.54
N GLU A 650 -34.84 -26.00 18.53
CA GLU A 650 -33.97 -27.16 18.76
C GLU A 650 -33.84 -28.03 17.49
N ASN A 651 -34.94 -28.19 16.74
CA ASN A 651 -34.92 -28.96 15.49
C ASN A 651 -34.05 -28.31 14.41
N LEU A 652 -34.10 -26.97 14.28
CA LEU A 652 -33.27 -26.25 13.31
C LEU A 652 -31.79 -26.27 13.72
N GLN A 653 -31.49 -26.13 15.01
CA GLN A 653 -30.13 -26.26 15.53
C GLN A 653 -29.57 -27.66 15.28
N GLN A 654 -30.37 -28.72 15.51
CA GLN A 654 -29.98 -30.09 15.19
C GLN A 654 -29.74 -30.27 13.69
N TRP A 655 -30.60 -29.71 12.84
CA TRP A 655 -30.40 -29.75 11.39
C TRP A 655 -29.10 -29.04 10.97
N ARG A 656 -28.82 -27.85 11.52
CA ARG A 656 -27.57 -27.12 11.29
C ARG A 656 -26.35 -27.95 11.72
N ALA A 657 -26.39 -28.57 12.89
CA ALA A 657 -25.31 -29.43 13.38
C ALA A 657 -25.09 -30.66 12.48
N ARG A 658 -26.15 -31.24 11.90
CA ARG A 658 -26.06 -32.34 10.93
C ARG A 658 -25.37 -31.91 9.63
N VAL A 659 -25.71 -30.73 9.09
CA VAL A 659 -25.08 -30.19 7.88
C VAL A 659 -23.59 -29.92 8.12
N MET A 660 -23.25 -29.24 9.22
CA MET A 660 -21.86 -28.97 9.61
C MET A 660 -21.07 -30.27 9.85
N GLY A 661 -21.69 -31.26 10.48
CA GLY A 661 -21.13 -32.60 10.63
C GLY A 661 -20.78 -33.23 9.29
N LEU A 662 -21.74 -33.30 8.36
CA LEU A 662 -21.53 -33.89 7.04
C LEU A 662 -20.53 -33.11 6.19
N ARG A 663 -20.46 -31.77 6.30
CA ARG A 663 -19.43 -30.97 5.63
C ARG A 663 -18.01 -31.41 6.06
N ALA A 664 -17.82 -31.73 7.34
CA ALA A 664 -16.54 -32.22 7.85
C ALA A 664 -16.29 -33.70 7.51
N TRP A 665 -17.31 -34.56 7.60
CA TRP A 665 -17.17 -36.01 7.44
C TRP A 665 -17.23 -36.50 5.98
N MET A 666 -17.87 -35.72 5.12
CA MET A 666 -18.14 -36.00 3.71
C MET A 666 -17.98 -34.73 2.86
N PRO A 667 -16.75 -34.17 2.74
CA PRO A 667 -16.49 -32.92 2.01
C PRO A 667 -16.91 -32.98 0.54
N GLU A 668 -17.00 -34.18 -0.05
CA GLU A 668 -17.50 -34.40 -1.40
C GLU A 668 -18.97 -34.01 -1.62
N LEU A 669 -19.78 -33.86 -0.55
CA LEU A 669 -21.15 -33.38 -0.65
C LEU A 669 -21.25 -31.87 -0.89
N ALA A 670 -20.13 -31.14 -0.78
CA ALA A 670 -20.04 -29.69 -1.02
C ALA A 670 -21.09 -28.85 -0.28
N LEU A 671 -21.47 -29.27 0.93
CA LEU A 671 -22.45 -28.59 1.78
C LEU A 671 -21.96 -27.20 2.19
N PRO A 672 -22.84 -26.18 2.31
CA PRO A 672 -22.44 -24.82 2.70
C PRO A 672 -21.93 -24.76 4.14
N ASP A 673 -21.15 -23.72 4.42
CA ASP A 673 -20.72 -23.40 5.78
C ASP A 673 -21.84 -22.68 6.52
N LEU A 674 -22.28 -23.26 7.63
CA LEU A 674 -23.34 -22.72 8.49
C LEU A 674 -22.81 -22.43 9.90
N ALA A 675 -21.50 -22.18 10.06
CA ALA A 675 -20.94 -21.63 11.30
C ALA A 675 -21.47 -20.20 11.55
N ASP A 676 -21.43 -19.73 12.80
CA ASP A 676 -21.96 -18.41 13.16
C ASP A 676 -21.29 -17.27 12.37
N THR A 677 -19.97 -17.35 12.20
CA THR A 677 -19.19 -16.38 11.42
C THR A 677 -19.63 -16.35 9.95
N ALA A 678 -19.74 -17.52 9.32
CA ALA A 678 -20.17 -17.64 7.92
C ALA A 678 -21.60 -17.12 7.71
N LEU A 679 -22.52 -17.45 8.62
CA LEU A 679 -23.91 -16.99 8.56
C LEU A 679 -24.02 -15.47 8.73
N LEU A 680 -23.20 -14.86 9.60
CA LEU A 680 -23.14 -13.40 9.80
C LEU A 680 -22.52 -12.66 8.61
N GLU A 681 -21.54 -13.26 7.95
CA GLU A 681 -20.92 -12.71 6.73
C GLU A 681 -21.85 -12.76 5.51
N THR A 682 -22.80 -13.69 5.49
CA THR A 682 -23.69 -13.96 4.35
C THR A 682 -25.17 -13.65 4.61
N LEU A 683 -25.48 -12.84 5.63
CA LEU A 683 -26.87 -12.49 6.01
C LEU A 683 -27.69 -11.91 4.84
N GLU A 684 -27.05 -11.17 3.95
CA GLU A 684 -27.66 -10.60 2.75
C GLU A 684 -28.21 -11.66 1.79
N ASP A 685 -27.61 -12.86 1.76
CA ASP A 685 -27.98 -13.90 0.81
C ASP A 685 -29.15 -14.73 1.33
N TRP A 686 -29.08 -15.18 2.59
CA TRP A 686 -30.05 -16.15 3.13
C TRP A 686 -31.14 -15.50 4.00
N LEU A 687 -30.83 -14.44 4.75
CA LEU A 687 -31.74 -13.85 5.74
C LEU A 687 -32.51 -12.64 5.22
N LEU A 688 -31.87 -11.77 4.42
CA LEU A 688 -32.52 -10.59 3.83
C LEU A 688 -33.83 -10.92 3.10
N PRO A 689 -33.91 -11.98 2.25
CA PRO A 689 -35.17 -12.33 1.60
C PRO A 689 -36.28 -12.72 2.58
N ALA A 690 -35.93 -13.31 3.72
CA ALA A 690 -36.88 -13.75 4.75
C ALA A 690 -37.53 -12.57 5.49
N PHE A 691 -36.87 -11.41 5.53
CA PHE A 691 -37.42 -10.17 6.08
C PHE A 691 -38.25 -9.34 5.08
N ASN A 692 -38.41 -9.78 3.83
CA ASN A 692 -39.23 -9.04 2.86
C ASN A 692 -40.67 -8.85 3.37
N GLY A 693 -41.13 -7.61 3.35
CA GLY A 693 -42.46 -7.21 3.85
C GLY A 693 -42.58 -7.13 5.37
N LYS A 694 -41.51 -7.43 6.13
CA LYS A 694 -41.50 -7.37 7.60
C LYS A 694 -40.91 -6.05 8.09
N THR A 695 -41.45 -5.52 9.19
CA THR A 695 -40.98 -4.27 9.80
C THR A 695 -40.53 -4.44 11.26
N ARG A 696 -40.50 -5.68 11.75
CA ARG A 696 -40.11 -6.04 13.11
C ARG A 696 -39.33 -7.35 13.09
N LEU A 697 -38.36 -7.46 13.99
CA LEU A 697 -37.49 -8.63 14.10
C LEU A 697 -38.28 -9.89 14.51
N ASP A 698 -39.24 -9.74 15.41
CA ASP A 698 -40.11 -10.82 15.90
C ASP A 698 -41.28 -11.17 14.95
N ALA A 699 -41.37 -10.50 13.80
CA ALA A 699 -42.30 -10.90 12.74
C ALA A 699 -41.76 -12.07 11.90
N LEU A 700 -40.47 -12.43 12.03
CA LEU A 700 -39.91 -13.62 11.43
C LEU A 700 -40.31 -14.84 12.25
N THR A 701 -41.01 -15.78 11.62
CA THR A 701 -41.46 -17.01 12.27
C THR A 701 -40.36 -18.08 12.28
N GLU A 702 -40.50 -19.08 13.15
CA GLU A 702 -39.60 -20.24 13.22
C GLU A 702 -39.51 -21.00 11.88
N GLU A 703 -40.62 -21.11 11.16
CA GLU A 703 -40.71 -21.82 9.88
C GLU A 703 -40.02 -21.04 8.75
N GLU A 704 -40.21 -19.72 8.70
CA GLU A 704 -39.53 -18.84 7.75
C GLU A 704 -38.02 -18.82 7.98
N LEU A 705 -37.56 -18.77 9.25
CA LEU A 705 -36.14 -18.90 9.57
C LEU A 705 -35.58 -20.24 9.08
N GLY A 706 -36.34 -21.32 9.32
CA GLY A 706 -35.97 -22.66 8.88
C GLY A 706 -35.76 -22.75 7.37
N GLU A 707 -36.65 -22.17 6.56
CA GLU A 707 -36.49 -22.15 5.10
C GLU A 707 -35.40 -21.19 4.63
N ALA A 708 -35.22 -20.05 5.31
CA ALA A 708 -34.14 -19.11 5.03
C ALA A 708 -32.76 -19.76 5.16
N VAL A 709 -32.49 -20.43 6.28
CA VAL A 709 -31.21 -21.14 6.52
C VAL A 709 -30.99 -22.27 5.51
N LYS A 710 -32.05 -22.94 5.06
CA LYS A 710 -31.98 -24.04 4.09
C LYS A 710 -31.91 -23.56 2.63
N SER A 711 -32.18 -22.29 2.35
CA SER A 711 -32.39 -21.77 0.98
C SER A 711 -31.19 -22.02 0.04
N GLY A 712 -29.96 -22.02 0.57
CA GLY A 712 -28.75 -22.31 -0.19
C GLY A 712 -28.51 -23.79 -0.51
N ILE A 713 -29.40 -24.71 -0.09
CA ILE A 713 -29.28 -26.15 -0.32
C ILE A 713 -30.46 -26.65 -1.15
N ASP A 714 -30.17 -27.23 -2.31
CA ASP A 714 -31.19 -27.85 -3.17
C ASP A 714 -31.83 -29.08 -2.52
N TRP A 715 -32.98 -29.50 -3.05
CA TRP A 715 -33.76 -30.60 -2.49
C TRP A 715 -33.02 -31.95 -2.47
N ASN A 716 -32.25 -32.27 -3.51
CA ASN A 716 -31.51 -33.54 -3.58
C ASN A 716 -30.41 -33.57 -2.50
N THR A 717 -29.71 -32.46 -2.33
CA THR A 717 -28.68 -32.29 -1.29
C THR A 717 -29.29 -32.34 0.11
N ARG A 718 -30.48 -31.76 0.33
CA ARG A 718 -31.23 -31.92 1.60
C ARG A 718 -31.56 -33.39 1.89
N GLN A 719 -31.93 -34.18 0.88
CA GLN A 719 -32.15 -35.62 1.06
C GLN A 719 -30.88 -36.39 1.41
N GLN A 720 -29.72 -35.99 0.86
CA GLN A 720 -28.44 -36.58 1.26
C GLN A 720 -28.14 -36.32 2.74
N VAL A 721 -28.49 -35.15 3.27
CA VAL A 721 -28.36 -34.85 4.70
C VAL A 721 -29.24 -35.78 5.55
N ASP A 722 -30.48 -36.02 5.12
CA ASP A 722 -31.39 -36.95 5.81
C ASP A 722 -30.94 -38.41 5.75
N ARG A 723 -30.32 -38.82 4.64
CA ARG A 723 -29.77 -40.17 4.47
C ARG A 723 -28.51 -40.40 5.31
N HIS A 724 -27.53 -39.50 5.21
CA HIS A 724 -26.19 -39.72 5.76
C HIS A 724 -26.06 -39.28 7.23
N ALA A 725 -26.89 -38.35 7.68
CA ALA A 725 -26.98 -37.97 9.09
C ALA A 725 -28.45 -38.04 9.54
N PRO A 726 -29.02 -39.24 9.75
CA PRO A 726 -30.44 -39.37 10.08
C PRO A 726 -30.76 -38.81 11.47
N VAL A 727 -32.00 -38.37 11.69
CA VAL A 727 -32.48 -37.90 13.01
C VAL A 727 -32.67 -39.06 13.99
N ARG A 728 -32.99 -40.24 13.47
CA ARG A 728 -33.21 -41.47 14.25
C ARG A 728 -32.56 -42.66 13.59
N ILE A 729 -32.18 -43.64 14.40
CA ILE A 729 -31.69 -44.94 13.93
C ILE A 729 -32.48 -46.06 14.62
N SER A 730 -32.75 -47.12 13.87
CA SER A 730 -33.32 -48.35 14.43
C SER A 730 -32.26 -49.09 15.23
N VAL A 731 -32.61 -49.51 16.44
CA VAL A 731 -31.75 -50.34 17.30
C VAL A 731 -32.26 -51.80 17.30
N PRO A 732 -31.43 -52.79 17.66
CA PRO A 732 -31.78 -54.22 17.57
C PRO A 732 -33.09 -54.63 18.27
N SER A 733 -33.54 -53.87 19.27
CA SER A 733 -34.85 -54.07 19.92
C SER A 733 -36.05 -53.84 18.99
N GLY A 734 -35.85 -53.30 17.78
CA GLY A 734 -36.88 -52.85 16.86
C GLY A 734 -37.41 -51.44 17.14
N MET A 735 -36.87 -50.75 18.15
CA MET A 735 -37.22 -49.36 18.47
C MET A 735 -36.38 -48.38 17.64
N GLU A 736 -36.90 -47.16 17.45
CA GLU A 736 -36.11 -46.04 16.95
C GLU A 736 -35.61 -45.15 18.09
N ARG A 737 -34.37 -44.68 17.96
CA ARG A 737 -33.71 -43.80 18.94
C ARG A 737 -33.17 -42.57 18.24
N ARG A 738 -33.36 -41.40 18.85
CA ARG A 738 -32.88 -40.11 18.34
C ARG A 738 -31.36 -40.06 18.44
N ILE A 739 -30.74 -39.47 17.41
CA ILE A 739 -29.33 -39.10 17.43
C ILE A 739 -29.27 -37.61 17.74
N ASP A 740 -28.48 -37.24 18.74
CA ASP A 740 -28.24 -35.85 19.10
C ASP A 740 -26.91 -35.39 18.49
N TYR A 741 -27.00 -34.39 17.61
CA TYR A 741 -25.86 -33.75 16.96
C TYR A 741 -25.53 -32.45 17.68
N ALA A 742 -24.25 -32.12 17.78
CA ALA A 742 -23.81 -30.90 18.44
C ALA A 742 -22.54 -30.36 17.78
N LEU A 743 -22.32 -29.05 17.94
CA LEU A 743 -21.07 -28.38 17.60
C LEU A 743 -20.27 -28.13 18.90
N ASP A 744 -19.00 -27.78 18.76
CA ASP A 744 -18.19 -27.25 19.85
C ASP A 744 -18.66 -25.85 20.29
N ASP A 745 -18.05 -25.32 21.35
CA ASP A 745 -18.48 -24.06 21.96
C ASP A 745 -18.24 -22.86 21.02
N ASP A 746 -17.30 -22.99 20.08
CA ASP A 746 -17.04 -22.01 19.03
C ASP A 746 -18.02 -22.12 17.84
N GLY A 747 -18.86 -23.17 17.81
CA GLY A 747 -19.85 -23.39 16.76
C GLY A 747 -19.25 -23.76 15.39
N ILE A 748 -18.00 -24.25 15.37
CA ILE A 748 -17.22 -24.50 14.15
C ILE A 748 -17.08 -26.01 13.91
N ASN A 749 -16.67 -26.78 14.92
CA ASN A 749 -16.37 -28.20 14.72
C ASN A 749 -17.50 -29.10 15.26
N PRO A 750 -17.89 -30.14 14.50
CA PRO A 750 -18.89 -31.09 14.97
C PRO A 750 -18.34 -31.98 16.10
N ARG A 751 -19.11 -32.11 17.19
CA ARG A 751 -18.87 -33.10 18.23
C ARG A 751 -19.33 -34.50 17.77
N PRO A 752 -18.82 -35.59 18.38
CA PRO A 752 -19.29 -36.93 18.08
C PRO A 752 -20.82 -37.04 18.27
N PRO A 753 -21.57 -37.52 17.27
CA PRO A 753 -23.03 -37.65 17.37
C PRO A 753 -23.40 -38.69 18.44
N VAL A 754 -24.34 -38.33 19.30
CA VAL A 754 -24.68 -39.11 20.50
C VAL A 754 -25.94 -39.94 20.26
N LEU A 755 -25.88 -41.22 20.62
CA LEU A 755 -27.04 -42.10 20.69
C LEU A 755 -27.31 -42.50 22.15
N ALA A 756 -28.30 -41.86 22.77
CA ALA A 756 -28.78 -42.24 24.09
C ALA A 756 -29.73 -43.45 23.98
N VAL A 757 -29.29 -44.60 24.47
CA VAL A 757 -30.01 -45.87 24.28
C VAL A 757 -29.88 -46.77 25.51
N LYS A 758 -30.96 -47.46 25.88
CA LYS A 758 -30.93 -48.42 26.97
C LYS A 758 -30.06 -49.61 26.59
N LEU A 759 -29.18 -50.03 27.49
CA LEU A 759 -28.19 -51.08 27.23
C LEU A 759 -28.81 -52.38 26.67
N GLN A 760 -29.95 -52.79 27.25
CA GLN A 760 -30.70 -53.99 26.84
C GLN A 760 -31.27 -53.96 25.41
N GLU A 761 -31.32 -52.79 24.79
CA GLU A 761 -31.80 -52.65 23.41
C GLU A 761 -30.70 -52.88 22.37
N LEU A 762 -29.44 -52.97 22.81
CA LEU A 762 -28.27 -53.21 21.96
C LEU A 762 -27.75 -54.65 22.03
N PHE A 763 -28.37 -55.53 22.82
CA PHE A 763 -27.96 -56.94 22.83
C PHE A 763 -28.05 -57.56 21.42
N GLY A 764 -27.11 -58.43 21.10
CA GLY A 764 -26.99 -58.98 19.75
C GLY A 764 -26.22 -58.08 18.76
N LEU A 765 -25.88 -56.84 19.14
CA LEU A 765 -25.12 -55.93 18.29
C LEU A 765 -23.63 -55.97 18.64
N ALA A 766 -22.82 -56.43 17.69
CA ALA A 766 -21.38 -56.58 17.88
C ALA A 766 -20.62 -55.25 17.74
N ASP A 767 -20.91 -54.48 16.70
CA ASP A 767 -20.16 -53.27 16.34
C ASP A 767 -20.96 -51.99 16.65
N THR A 768 -20.25 -50.91 16.98
CA THR A 768 -20.87 -49.60 17.19
C THR A 768 -21.61 -49.15 15.92
N PRO A 769 -22.89 -48.73 16.01
CA PRO A 769 -23.60 -48.14 14.87
C PRO A 769 -22.83 -46.96 14.29
N ARG A 770 -22.83 -46.86 12.96
CA ARG A 770 -22.15 -45.81 12.21
C ARG A 770 -23.12 -45.10 11.27
N ILE A 771 -22.92 -43.80 11.10
CA ILE A 771 -23.61 -42.96 10.11
C ILE A 771 -22.61 -42.48 9.05
N ALA A 772 -23.05 -41.63 8.13
CA ALA A 772 -22.22 -41.11 7.03
C ALA A 772 -21.54 -42.23 6.23
N ASP A 773 -22.33 -43.21 5.79
CA ASP A 773 -21.88 -44.41 5.06
C ASP A 773 -20.75 -45.17 5.78
N GLY A 774 -20.88 -45.32 7.10
CA GLY A 774 -19.95 -46.09 7.92
C GLY A 774 -18.75 -45.32 8.46
N ARG A 775 -18.57 -44.05 8.08
CA ARG A 775 -17.40 -43.25 8.45
C ARG A 775 -17.39 -42.85 9.93
N VAL A 776 -18.56 -42.50 10.46
CA VAL A 776 -18.67 -41.85 11.77
C VAL A 776 -19.34 -42.79 12.76
N PRO A 777 -18.63 -43.30 13.78
CA PRO A 777 -19.25 -44.07 14.85
C PRO A 777 -20.07 -43.17 15.77
N LEU A 778 -21.23 -43.66 16.22
CA LEU A 778 -22.04 -42.96 17.22
C LEU A 778 -21.41 -43.13 18.61
N LEU A 779 -21.38 -42.05 19.39
CA LEU A 779 -21.04 -42.11 20.80
C LEU A 779 -22.25 -42.64 21.57
N LEU A 780 -22.13 -43.84 22.13
CA LEU A 780 -23.23 -44.49 22.85
C LEU A 780 -23.29 -43.99 24.28
N HIS A 781 -24.38 -43.33 24.64
CA HIS A 781 -24.75 -43.07 26.03
C HIS A 781 -25.64 -44.22 26.49
N LEU A 782 -25.01 -45.23 27.08
CA LEU A 782 -25.68 -46.45 27.53
C LEU A 782 -26.47 -46.16 28.80
N LEU A 783 -27.78 -46.40 28.73
CA LEU A 783 -28.72 -46.10 29.81
C LEU A 783 -29.21 -47.37 30.52
N SER A 784 -29.55 -47.23 31.79
CA SER A 784 -30.28 -48.23 32.56
C SER A 784 -31.73 -48.35 32.06
N PRO A 785 -32.47 -49.38 32.48
CA PRO A 785 -33.88 -49.50 32.13
C PRO A 785 -34.73 -48.28 32.58
N GLY A 786 -34.33 -47.64 33.68
CA GLY A 786 -34.92 -46.41 34.20
C GLY A 786 -34.37 -45.11 33.58
N GLY A 787 -33.55 -45.20 32.53
CA GLY A 787 -33.02 -44.03 31.81
C GLY A 787 -31.82 -43.33 32.46
N LYS A 788 -31.21 -43.93 33.49
CA LYS A 788 -30.01 -43.34 34.12
C LYS A 788 -28.75 -43.68 33.33
N PRO A 789 -27.79 -42.76 33.16
CA PRO A 789 -26.51 -43.07 32.51
C PRO A 789 -25.77 -44.20 33.23
N LEU A 790 -25.26 -45.16 32.46
CA LEU A 790 -24.42 -46.26 32.94
C LEU A 790 -22.98 -46.11 32.48
N GLN A 791 -22.80 -45.92 31.17
CA GLN A 791 -21.49 -45.84 30.55
C GLN A 791 -21.59 -45.03 29.25
N VAL A 792 -20.50 -44.32 28.92
CA VAL A 792 -20.32 -43.69 27.61
C VAL A 792 -19.23 -44.47 26.86
N THR A 793 -19.48 -44.86 25.61
CA THR A 793 -18.48 -45.58 24.80
C THR A 793 -18.65 -45.28 23.30
N GLY A 794 -17.52 -45.11 22.59
CA GLY A 794 -17.47 -45.11 21.12
C GLY A 794 -17.15 -46.49 20.52
N ASP A 795 -16.80 -47.45 21.38
CA ASP A 795 -16.44 -48.82 20.99
C ASP A 795 -17.29 -49.81 21.80
N LEU A 796 -18.41 -50.22 21.19
CA LEU A 796 -19.35 -51.15 21.78
C LEU A 796 -18.73 -52.54 21.96
N LYS A 797 -17.85 -52.94 21.03
CA LYS A 797 -17.19 -54.24 21.05
C LYS A 797 -16.27 -54.35 22.27
N ASN A 798 -15.45 -53.34 22.51
CA ASN A 798 -14.59 -53.25 23.69
C ASN A 798 -15.40 -53.20 24.98
N PHE A 799 -16.52 -52.47 25.00
CA PHE A 799 -17.42 -52.42 26.16
C PHE A 799 -17.95 -53.81 26.54
N TRP A 800 -18.39 -54.61 25.56
CA TRP A 800 -18.87 -55.98 25.82
C TRP A 800 -17.77 -56.89 26.37
N GLN A 801 -16.54 -56.76 25.88
CA GLN A 801 -15.41 -57.59 26.31
C GLN A 801 -14.94 -57.26 27.74
N ASN A 802 -14.83 -55.97 28.05
CA ASN A 802 -14.04 -55.54 29.21
C ASN A 802 -14.85 -54.83 30.31
N THR A 803 -16.02 -54.26 29.99
CA THR A 803 -16.78 -53.39 30.93
C THR A 803 -18.15 -53.95 31.29
N TYR A 804 -18.79 -54.70 30.39
CA TYR A 804 -20.15 -55.19 30.59
C TYR A 804 -20.33 -56.08 31.83
N ALA A 805 -19.33 -56.90 32.18
CA ALA A 805 -19.42 -57.82 33.33
C ALA A 805 -19.66 -57.07 34.66
N GLU A 806 -19.03 -55.91 34.84
CA GLU A 806 -19.19 -55.07 36.02
C GLU A 806 -20.55 -54.37 36.03
N VAL A 807 -20.93 -53.73 34.91
CA VAL A 807 -22.23 -53.07 34.74
C VAL A 807 -23.37 -54.06 34.97
N LYS A 808 -23.23 -55.27 34.46
CA LYS A 808 -24.20 -56.36 34.66
C LYS A 808 -24.37 -56.73 36.13
N LYS A 809 -23.29 -56.84 36.91
CA LYS A 809 -23.37 -57.17 38.34
C LYS A 809 -24.19 -56.14 39.11
N GLU A 810 -23.96 -54.86 38.81
CA GLU A 810 -24.72 -53.75 39.39
C GLU A 810 -26.19 -53.77 38.95
N MET A 811 -26.43 -53.97 37.65
CA MET A 811 -27.76 -53.92 37.07
C MET A 811 -28.64 -55.12 37.46
N LYS A 812 -28.07 -56.32 37.64
CA LYS A 812 -28.78 -57.49 38.19
C LYS A 812 -29.34 -57.20 39.59
N GLY A 813 -28.62 -56.44 40.41
CA GLY A 813 -29.09 -56.04 41.75
C GLY A 813 -30.19 -54.98 41.70
N ARG A 814 -30.02 -53.93 40.88
CA ARG A 814 -30.98 -52.80 40.82
C ARG A 814 -32.22 -53.06 39.97
N TYR A 815 -32.10 -53.86 38.93
CA TYR A 815 -33.18 -54.16 37.97
C TYR A 815 -33.30 -55.68 37.73
N PRO A 816 -33.67 -56.47 38.75
CA PRO A 816 -33.67 -57.93 38.68
C PRO A 816 -34.70 -58.51 37.71
N ARG A 817 -35.72 -57.72 37.35
CA ARG A 817 -36.79 -58.12 36.40
C ARG A 817 -36.39 -57.96 34.94
N HIS A 818 -35.22 -57.40 34.63
CA HIS A 818 -34.73 -57.16 33.27
C HIS A 818 -33.70 -58.21 32.85
N PRO A 819 -33.56 -58.51 31.55
CA PRO A 819 -32.61 -59.51 31.07
C PRO A 819 -31.17 -58.96 31.14
N TRP A 820 -30.29 -59.71 31.82
CA TRP A 820 -28.86 -59.42 31.96
C TRP A 820 -28.05 -60.67 31.59
N PRO A 821 -27.95 -61.01 30.29
CA PRO A 821 -27.38 -62.26 29.81
C PRO A 821 -25.90 -62.41 30.15
N ASP A 822 -25.42 -63.64 30.31
CA ASP A 822 -23.99 -63.99 30.37
C ASP A 822 -23.29 -63.74 29.04
N ASP A 823 -23.98 -64.02 27.93
CA ASP A 823 -23.54 -63.69 26.58
C ASP A 823 -24.36 -62.52 26.00
N PRO A 824 -23.86 -61.27 26.01
CA PRO A 824 -24.55 -60.14 25.38
C PRO A 824 -24.52 -60.16 23.85
N TRP A 825 -23.65 -60.97 23.23
CA TRP A 825 -23.43 -61.00 21.77
C TRP A 825 -24.50 -61.78 21.02
N SER A 826 -25.07 -62.80 21.64
CA SER A 826 -26.12 -63.64 21.04
C SER A 826 -27.51 -63.40 21.64
N ALA A 827 -27.61 -62.51 22.64
CA ALA A 827 -28.86 -62.26 23.34
C ALA A 827 -29.84 -61.43 22.52
N THR A 828 -31.12 -61.82 22.54
CA THR A 828 -32.18 -61.06 21.89
C THR A 828 -32.41 -59.73 22.59
N ALA A 829 -32.18 -58.61 21.88
CA ALA A 829 -32.49 -57.28 22.38
C ALA A 829 -33.98 -57.11 22.72
N THR A 830 -34.27 -56.33 23.75
CA THR A 830 -35.64 -56.02 24.14
C THR A 830 -35.75 -54.66 24.82
N HIS A 831 -36.84 -53.94 24.56
CA HIS A 831 -37.20 -52.72 25.29
C HIS A 831 -38.05 -53.02 26.55
N ARG A 832 -38.49 -54.27 26.75
CA ARG A 832 -39.39 -54.67 27.83
C ARG A 832 -38.62 -55.24 29.03
N ALA A 833 -39.28 -55.25 30.19
CA ALA A 833 -38.74 -55.93 31.37
C ALA A 833 -38.67 -57.45 31.16
N LYS A 834 -39.69 -58.07 30.55
CA LYS A 834 -39.70 -59.51 30.24
C LYS A 834 -39.55 -59.80 28.73
N PRO A 835 -38.76 -60.81 28.32
CA PRO A 835 -38.74 -61.32 26.95
C PRO A 835 -40.13 -61.83 26.50
N ARG A 836 -40.42 -61.82 25.20
CA ARG A 836 -41.65 -62.42 24.67
C ARG A 836 -41.57 -63.94 24.83
N GLY A 837 -42.46 -64.53 25.63
CA GLY A 837 -42.54 -66.00 25.85
C GLY A 837 -42.17 -66.52 27.24
N THR A 838 -42.04 -65.66 28.25
CA THR A 838 -41.83 -66.03 29.68
C THR A 838 -42.77 -65.31 30.62
#